data_AF-A0A067QID3-F1
#
_entry.id   AF-A0A067QID3-F1
#
_cell.length_a   1.000
_cell.length_b   1.000
_cell.length_c   1.000
_cell.angle_alpha   90.00
_cell.angle_beta   90.00
_cell.angle_gamma   90.00
#
_symmetry.space_group_name_H-M   'P 1'
#
loop_
_entity.id
_entity.type
_entity.pdbx_description
1 polymer ?
#
loop_
_entity_poly.entity_id
_entity_poly.type
_entity_poly.pdbx_seq_one_letter_code
_entity_poly.pdbx_strand_id
1 'polypeptide(L)'
;MPSPPQTQRSVAIIGAGVSGLLSYRHVIAHPGLHATIFESSSSVGGIWSPAHPLHRRDMQTNVSRHTCTFSDFPWPKELQGKDLYPYAGQVGEYLKLYRDKWVKESDLRLNTRVIASNFDEVKKRWKLAFTNPSATGEMVEEFDYLIIASGFFSTPYTPPIPNLDASNIESIHSAHFTDGKRYQDKTVAVVGGSLSAVEIAGQLTTYAKRTHHIYPRPFWTFPRYIPTSGSAQSIGKPYFHPMDIVFNRRSSRQAVASDTDLSTASKNERRNTFFLSMVPLPHHPIEPSDRPFVTFSDSYSISVRTGIIHPHLDLFASVSPDGGVVNLSSGAEISDIDAIILATGYTTTLPFLPPSLLEAIEYKEDDRFVPFLTHNLVLHPSLPQAGFVGQYRGPYFAVIELQARWLASLFAGELPWPSAEVQHAGVETERTIRENEPKVQFPHSDYVALVDLYASLSNLSFESGATAGATDIVTASNYPVVHSSETDEVEADIQRTLDEAESGTYVSAAIFRSLHGSWRCERIITSDIPGGMSGTFSGTATFHLRPPSVLPEGASKLPPYPLVSPEKEKAREYLYSETGTFRTSTGSEFTAQRKYIYRYQPSSDTISAWFVKTSSSLGKQDAGEIDYWFHDIVVTQNGSQSTVGQWFQDHVTPDEGWAASGSEHLCIKDLYCPVYRFVFGSGLPGDPSTEVREFGIGYDVRGPQKGYVSEAWYSRC
;
A
#
# COMPACT_ATOMS: atom_id res chain seq x y z
N MET A 1 -47.86 0.21 -33.90
CA MET A 1 -46.69 0.80 -34.58
C MET A 1 -45.50 0.59 -33.66
N PRO A 2 -44.32 0.15 -34.14
CA PRO A 2 -43.12 0.22 -33.32
C PRO A 2 -42.84 1.69 -32.97
N SER A 3 -42.47 1.97 -31.73
CA SER A 3 -42.04 3.29 -31.28
C SER A 3 -40.92 3.79 -32.21
N PRO A 4 -40.90 5.08 -32.61
CA PRO A 4 -39.78 5.62 -33.38
C PRO A 4 -38.47 5.37 -32.62
N PRO A 5 -37.36 5.06 -33.31
CA PRO A 5 -36.08 4.84 -32.66
C PRO A 5 -35.73 6.08 -31.84
N GLN A 6 -35.64 5.90 -30.53
CA GLN A 6 -35.25 6.96 -29.61
C GLN A 6 -33.81 7.33 -29.96
N THR A 7 -33.59 8.56 -30.46
CA THR A 7 -32.24 9.04 -30.78
C THR A 7 -31.40 9.02 -29.51
N GLN A 8 -30.40 8.13 -29.45
CA GLN A 8 -29.49 8.05 -28.30
C GLN A 8 -28.68 9.33 -28.18
N ARG A 9 -28.61 9.89 -26.97
CA ARG A 9 -27.75 11.04 -26.66
C ARG A 9 -26.31 10.56 -26.48
N SER A 10 -25.38 11.31 -27.06
CA SER A 10 -23.96 11.00 -27.19
C SER A 10 -23.14 11.59 -26.04
N VAL A 11 -22.26 10.78 -25.45
CA VAL A 11 -21.39 11.16 -24.33
C VAL A 11 -19.93 10.96 -24.72
N ALA A 12 -19.11 12.01 -24.66
CA ALA A 12 -17.66 11.88 -24.77
C ALA A 12 -17.04 11.65 -23.38
N ILE A 13 -16.07 10.73 -23.29
CA ILE A 13 -15.31 10.44 -22.08
C ILE A 13 -13.82 10.63 -22.39
N ILE A 14 -13.16 11.54 -21.65
CA ILE A 14 -11.73 11.81 -21.82
C ILE A 14 -10.93 10.97 -20.81
N GLY A 15 -10.22 9.95 -21.29
CA GLY A 15 -9.39 9.02 -20.51
C GLY A 15 -10.02 7.64 -20.33
N ALA A 16 -9.22 6.58 -20.40
CA ALA A 16 -9.61 5.18 -20.18
C ALA A 16 -8.93 4.55 -18.96
N GLY A 17 -8.65 5.35 -17.93
CA GLY A 17 -8.29 4.86 -16.60
C GLY A 17 -9.50 4.33 -15.81
N VAL A 18 -9.35 4.14 -14.50
CA VAL A 18 -10.42 3.69 -13.60
C VAL A 18 -11.70 4.51 -13.79
N SER A 19 -11.59 5.83 -13.73
CA SER A 19 -12.71 6.76 -13.92
C SER A 19 -13.43 6.58 -15.26
N GLY A 20 -12.69 6.54 -16.37
CA GLY A 20 -13.29 6.48 -17.70
C GLY A 20 -14.00 5.17 -17.99
N LEU A 21 -13.45 4.06 -17.51
CA LEU A 21 -14.07 2.74 -17.65
C LEU A 21 -15.37 2.64 -16.83
N LEU A 22 -15.37 3.14 -15.59
CA LEU A 22 -16.58 3.23 -14.75
C LEU A 22 -17.62 4.16 -15.37
N SER A 23 -17.22 5.34 -15.85
CA SER A 23 -18.10 6.27 -16.58
C SER A 23 -18.74 5.61 -17.78
N TYR A 24 -17.98 4.88 -18.59
CA TYR A 24 -18.54 4.16 -19.74
C TYR A 24 -19.58 3.13 -19.30
N ARG A 25 -19.22 2.22 -18.36
CA ARG A 25 -20.12 1.17 -17.86
C ARG A 25 -21.47 1.74 -17.40
N HIS A 26 -21.43 2.83 -16.63
CA HIS A 26 -22.63 3.38 -16.01
C HIS A 26 -23.42 4.26 -16.98
N VAL A 27 -22.78 4.93 -17.95
CA VAL A 27 -23.49 5.61 -19.04
C VAL A 27 -24.25 4.61 -19.92
N ILE A 28 -23.61 3.52 -20.36
CA ILE A 28 -24.25 2.54 -21.25
C ILE A 28 -25.33 1.69 -20.57
N ALA A 29 -25.42 1.75 -19.23
CA ALA A 29 -26.51 1.14 -18.48
C ALA A 29 -27.87 1.79 -18.79
N HIS A 30 -27.86 3.02 -19.33
CA HIS A 30 -29.07 3.73 -19.75
C HIS A 30 -29.27 3.58 -21.26
N PRO A 31 -30.33 2.90 -21.74
CA PRO A 31 -30.54 2.64 -23.17
C PRO A 31 -30.63 3.89 -24.07
N GLY A 32 -30.95 5.04 -23.49
CA GLY A 32 -31.04 6.33 -24.17
C GLY A 32 -29.71 7.06 -24.35
N LEU A 33 -28.59 6.50 -23.86
CA LEU A 33 -27.25 7.07 -23.96
C LEU A 33 -26.33 6.16 -24.77
N HIS A 34 -25.35 6.79 -25.44
CA HIS A 34 -24.19 6.14 -26.05
C HIS A 34 -22.92 6.88 -25.62
N ALA A 35 -21.82 6.15 -25.43
CA ALA A 35 -20.57 6.71 -24.95
C ALA A 35 -19.41 6.42 -25.90
N THR A 36 -18.46 7.35 -26.01
CA THR A 36 -17.18 7.16 -26.69
C THR A 36 -16.04 7.58 -25.78
N ILE A 37 -15.07 6.69 -25.57
CA ILE A 37 -13.86 6.94 -24.77
C ILE A 37 -12.71 7.35 -25.68
N PHE A 38 -12.04 8.45 -25.33
CA PHE A 38 -10.82 8.93 -25.96
C PHE A 38 -9.64 8.73 -25.02
N GLU A 39 -8.71 7.86 -25.38
CA GLU A 39 -7.51 7.56 -24.59
C GLU A 39 -6.24 7.90 -25.37
N SER A 40 -5.40 8.74 -24.77
CA SER A 40 -4.17 9.20 -25.40
C SER A 40 -3.09 8.11 -25.51
N SER A 41 -3.14 7.10 -24.65
CA SER A 41 -2.21 5.97 -24.58
C SER A 41 -2.64 4.83 -25.51
N SER A 42 -1.72 3.88 -25.72
CA SER A 42 -1.99 2.66 -26.50
C SER A 42 -2.73 1.58 -25.72
N SER A 43 -3.15 1.85 -24.48
CA SER A 43 -3.82 0.87 -23.60
C SER A 43 -4.73 1.55 -22.59
N VAL A 44 -5.76 0.84 -22.13
CA VAL A 44 -6.60 1.24 -20.99
C VAL A 44 -5.89 1.03 -19.65
N GLY A 45 -6.44 1.59 -18.57
CA GLY A 45 -5.97 1.39 -17.21
C GLY A 45 -5.11 2.53 -16.65
N GLY A 46 -4.69 3.49 -17.48
CA GLY A 46 -3.84 4.60 -17.07
C GLY A 46 -2.51 4.12 -16.46
N ILE A 47 -2.07 4.72 -15.36
CA ILE A 47 -0.80 4.38 -14.68
C ILE A 47 -0.70 2.90 -14.24
N TRP A 48 -1.84 2.23 -14.08
CA TRP A 48 -1.90 0.81 -13.71
C TRP A 48 -1.55 -0.12 -14.87
N SER A 49 -1.62 0.36 -16.11
CA SER A 49 -1.25 -0.44 -17.28
C SER A 49 0.26 -0.62 -17.37
N PRO A 50 0.76 -1.85 -17.57
CA PRO A 50 2.18 -2.09 -17.87
C PRO A 50 2.70 -1.37 -19.12
N ALA A 51 1.81 -0.96 -20.03
CA ALA A 51 2.18 -0.20 -21.23
C ALA A 51 2.26 1.32 -21.00
N HIS A 52 1.86 1.81 -19.81
CA HIS A 52 1.95 3.22 -19.49
C HIS A 52 3.41 3.64 -19.22
N PRO A 53 3.91 4.77 -19.75
CA PRO A 53 5.32 5.17 -19.60
C PRO A 53 5.79 5.35 -18.15
N LEU A 54 4.87 5.73 -17.26
CA LEU A 54 5.12 5.92 -15.83
C LEU A 54 4.71 4.71 -14.97
N HIS A 55 4.48 3.55 -15.59
CA HIS A 55 4.14 2.35 -14.85
C HIS A 55 5.30 1.89 -13.96
N ARG A 56 5.01 1.65 -12.69
CA ARG A 56 5.96 1.13 -11.71
C ARG A 56 5.55 -0.29 -11.35
N ARG A 57 6.27 -1.28 -11.89
CA ARG A 57 5.96 -2.72 -11.72
C ARG A 57 5.88 -3.13 -10.24
N ASP A 58 6.76 -2.57 -9.42
CA ASP A 58 6.90 -2.91 -7.99
C ASP A 58 6.12 -1.94 -7.09
N MET A 59 5.33 -1.01 -7.65
CA MET A 59 4.36 -0.22 -6.91
C MET A 59 3.20 -1.11 -6.48
N GLN A 60 2.82 -0.98 -5.21
CA GLN A 60 1.73 -1.74 -4.61
C GLN A 60 0.67 -0.76 -4.10
N THR A 61 -0.60 -1.17 -4.10
CA THR A 61 -1.66 -0.31 -3.55
C THR A 61 -1.42 -0.04 -2.06
N ASN A 62 -1.83 1.16 -1.62
CA ASN A 62 -1.81 1.53 -0.19
C ASN A 62 -3.04 1.01 0.57
N VAL A 63 -4.07 0.59 -0.16
CA VAL A 63 -5.33 0.04 0.34
C VAL A 63 -5.50 -1.38 -0.17
N SER A 64 -6.25 -2.21 0.53
CA SER A 64 -6.52 -3.59 0.12
C SER A 64 -7.35 -3.62 -1.16
N ARG A 65 -7.41 -4.80 -1.79
CA ARG A 65 -8.20 -5.04 -2.99
C ARG A 65 -9.67 -4.66 -2.80
N HIS A 66 -10.21 -4.76 -1.59
CA HIS A 66 -11.60 -4.41 -1.25
C HIS A 66 -11.93 -2.95 -1.51
N THR A 67 -10.97 -2.06 -1.29
CA THR A 67 -11.10 -0.62 -1.57
C THR A 67 -10.78 -0.28 -3.04
N CYS A 68 -10.22 -1.25 -3.77
CA CYS A 68 -9.94 -1.21 -5.21
C CYS A 68 -10.89 -2.14 -6.02
N THR A 69 -12.07 -2.47 -5.49
CA THR A 69 -13.09 -3.30 -6.14
C THR A 69 -14.22 -2.45 -6.70
N PHE A 70 -14.83 -2.88 -7.81
CA PHE A 70 -16.08 -2.32 -8.31
C PHE A 70 -17.27 -3.13 -7.80
N SER A 71 -18.40 -2.48 -7.58
CA SER A 71 -19.58 -3.10 -6.95
C SER A 71 -20.13 -4.36 -7.64
N ASP A 72 -19.94 -4.50 -8.95
CA ASP A 72 -20.48 -5.55 -9.81
C ASP A 72 -19.39 -6.33 -10.57
N PHE A 73 -18.14 -6.23 -10.08
CA PHE A 73 -17.01 -6.88 -10.70
C PHE A 73 -15.98 -7.32 -9.64
N PRO A 74 -16.10 -8.56 -9.12
CA PRO A 74 -15.12 -9.08 -8.17
C PRO A 74 -13.74 -9.23 -8.82
N TRP A 75 -12.69 -9.19 -7.99
CA TRP A 75 -11.35 -9.53 -8.44
C TRP A 75 -11.30 -10.97 -8.99
N PRO A 76 -10.42 -11.29 -9.96
CA PRO A 76 -10.22 -12.67 -10.41
C PRO A 76 -9.92 -13.61 -9.24
N LYS A 77 -10.46 -14.84 -9.27
CA LYS A 77 -10.33 -15.81 -8.16
C LYS A 77 -8.87 -16.09 -7.79
N GLU A 78 -8.00 -16.21 -8.77
CA GLU A 78 -6.54 -16.35 -8.63
C GLU A 78 -5.86 -15.17 -7.92
N LEU A 79 -6.51 -14.01 -7.84
CA LEU A 79 -6.04 -12.81 -7.12
C LEU A 79 -6.79 -12.58 -5.79
N GLN A 80 -7.73 -13.45 -5.42
CA GLN A 80 -8.46 -13.41 -4.13
C GLN A 80 -7.71 -14.14 -3.00
N GLY A 81 -6.37 -14.24 -3.07
CA GLY A 81 -5.53 -14.90 -2.06
C GLY A 81 -5.30 -14.08 -0.78
N LYS A 82 -4.32 -14.48 0.04
CA LYS A 82 -3.97 -13.81 1.31
C LYS A 82 -3.19 -12.50 1.15
N ASP A 83 -2.55 -12.29 -0.01
CA ASP A 83 -1.94 -11.01 -0.35
C ASP A 83 -3.02 -10.04 -0.81
N LEU A 84 -3.43 -9.17 0.11
CA LEU A 84 -4.59 -8.31 -0.07
C LEU A 84 -4.29 -7.01 -0.80
N TYR A 85 -3.03 -6.69 -1.07
CA TYR A 85 -2.62 -5.40 -1.62
C TYR A 85 -2.10 -5.59 -3.05
N PRO A 86 -2.92 -5.39 -4.08
CA PRO A 86 -2.50 -5.64 -5.45
C PRO A 86 -1.29 -4.80 -5.87
N TYR A 87 -0.42 -5.41 -6.67
CA TYR A 87 0.62 -4.69 -7.40
C TYR A 87 0.02 -3.98 -8.61
N ALA A 88 0.71 -2.95 -9.10
CA ALA A 88 0.18 -2.10 -10.14
C ALA A 88 -0.27 -2.87 -11.40
N GLY A 89 0.51 -3.89 -11.80
CA GLY A 89 0.16 -4.75 -12.93
C GLY A 89 -1.12 -5.58 -12.71
N GLN A 90 -1.39 -6.02 -11.49
CA GLN A 90 -2.62 -6.76 -11.14
C GLN A 90 -3.85 -5.84 -11.23
N VAL A 91 -3.72 -4.58 -10.79
CA VAL A 91 -4.77 -3.57 -11.00
C VAL A 91 -4.99 -3.32 -12.50
N GLY A 92 -3.91 -3.20 -13.28
CA GLY A 92 -4.00 -3.04 -14.73
C GLY A 92 -4.71 -4.21 -15.42
N GLU A 93 -4.44 -5.44 -14.99
CA GLU A 93 -5.12 -6.64 -15.48
C GLU A 93 -6.61 -6.66 -15.11
N TYR A 94 -6.96 -6.34 -13.87
CA TYR A 94 -8.35 -6.19 -13.42
C TYR A 94 -9.12 -5.15 -14.27
N LEU A 95 -8.52 -3.98 -14.53
CA LEU A 95 -9.12 -2.95 -15.38
C LEU A 95 -9.26 -3.39 -16.84
N LYS A 96 -8.32 -4.18 -17.35
CA LYS A 96 -8.41 -4.77 -18.69
C LYS A 96 -9.58 -5.77 -18.78
N LEU A 97 -9.71 -6.66 -17.80
CA LEU A 97 -10.84 -7.60 -17.74
C LEU A 97 -12.19 -6.87 -17.64
N TYR A 98 -12.25 -5.78 -16.88
CA TYR A 98 -13.45 -4.94 -16.81
C TYR A 98 -13.78 -4.29 -18.17
N ARG A 99 -12.76 -3.77 -18.86
CA ARG A 99 -12.89 -3.25 -20.24
C ARG A 99 -13.40 -4.32 -21.18
N ASP A 100 -12.87 -5.53 -21.12
CA ASP A 100 -13.27 -6.64 -21.99
C ASP A 100 -14.72 -7.11 -21.72
N LYS A 101 -15.19 -7.00 -20.46
CA LYS A 101 -16.60 -7.32 -20.10
C LYS A 101 -17.57 -6.27 -20.64
N TRP A 102 -17.23 -4.99 -20.59
CA TRP A 102 -18.22 -3.91 -20.73
C TRP A 102 -18.01 -2.98 -21.92
N VAL A 103 -16.77 -2.69 -22.31
CA VAL A 103 -16.46 -1.66 -23.31
C VAL A 103 -16.44 -2.25 -24.71
N LYS A 104 -17.30 -1.73 -25.59
CA LYS A 104 -17.30 -2.12 -27.00
C LYS A 104 -16.07 -1.54 -27.70
N GLU A 105 -15.41 -2.35 -28.54
CA GLU A 105 -14.23 -1.90 -29.29
C GLU A 105 -14.52 -0.68 -30.17
N SER A 106 -15.73 -0.57 -30.73
CA SER A 106 -16.17 0.59 -31.53
C SER A 106 -16.21 1.90 -30.76
N ASP A 107 -16.34 1.82 -29.44
CA ASP A 107 -16.56 2.97 -28.56
C ASP A 107 -15.28 3.41 -27.85
N LEU A 108 -14.17 2.66 -28.02
CA LEU A 108 -12.88 2.95 -27.41
C LEU A 108 -11.85 3.38 -28.46
N ARG A 109 -11.37 4.62 -28.36
CA ARG A 109 -10.38 5.19 -29.26
C ARG A 109 -9.05 5.36 -28.54
N LEU A 110 -8.18 4.35 -28.66
CA LEU A 110 -6.79 4.39 -28.17
C LEU A 110 -5.92 5.29 -29.06
N ASN A 111 -4.76 5.71 -28.54
CA ASN A 111 -3.84 6.64 -29.19
C ASN A 111 -4.54 7.91 -29.72
N THR A 112 -5.63 8.32 -29.08
CA THR A 112 -6.46 9.45 -29.50
C THR A 112 -6.45 10.51 -28.41
N ARG A 113 -5.65 11.56 -28.62
CA ARG A 113 -5.48 12.64 -27.65
C ARG A 113 -6.48 13.76 -27.92
N VAL A 114 -7.34 14.04 -26.95
CA VAL A 114 -8.17 15.24 -26.96
C VAL A 114 -7.28 16.45 -26.67
N ILE A 115 -7.36 17.47 -27.54
CA ILE A 115 -6.53 18.66 -27.49
C ILE A 115 -7.34 19.93 -27.21
N ALA A 116 -8.65 19.92 -27.47
CA ALA A 116 -9.55 21.01 -27.12
C ALA A 116 -10.99 20.52 -26.94
N SER A 117 -11.75 21.18 -26.08
CA SER A 117 -13.19 20.96 -25.89
C SER A 117 -13.88 22.30 -25.67
N ASN A 118 -14.93 22.59 -26.44
CA ASN A 118 -15.72 23.82 -26.29
C ASN A 118 -17.21 23.50 -26.30
N PHE A 119 -17.98 24.19 -25.47
CA PHE A 119 -19.43 24.07 -25.48
C PHE A 119 -20.04 25.04 -26.50
N ASP A 120 -20.86 24.52 -27.41
CA ASP A 120 -21.67 25.32 -28.33
C ASP A 120 -23.00 25.66 -27.64
N GLU A 121 -23.14 26.92 -27.22
CA GLU A 121 -24.33 27.42 -26.52
C GLU A 121 -25.61 27.39 -27.36
N VAL A 122 -25.51 27.43 -28.69
CA VAL A 122 -26.66 27.42 -29.61
C VAL A 122 -27.13 26.00 -29.82
N LYS A 123 -26.20 25.08 -30.10
CA LYS A 123 -26.51 23.67 -30.31
C LYS A 123 -26.74 22.90 -29.02
N LYS A 124 -26.26 23.43 -27.88
CA LYS A 124 -26.18 22.75 -26.59
C LYS A 124 -25.42 21.43 -26.68
N ARG A 125 -24.22 21.48 -27.27
CA ARG A 125 -23.35 20.30 -27.48
C ARG A 125 -21.89 20.65 -27.26
N TRP A 126 -21.11 19.68 -26.81
CA TRP A 126 -19.66 19.77 -26.69
C TRP A 126 -18.98 19.42 -27.99
N LYS A 127 -18.14 20.32 -28.51
CA LYS A 127 -17.27 20.12 -29.65
C LYS A 127 -15.88 19.71 -29.15
N LEU A 128 -15.45 18.49 -29.45
CA LEU A 128 -14.14 17.97 -29.08
C LEU A 128 -13.22 17.94 -30.30
N ALA A 129 -12.05 18.54 -30.18
CA ALA A 129 -10.95 18.39 -31.12
C ALA A 129 -9.94 17.38 -30.57
N PHE A 130 -9.53 16.44 -31.41
CA PHE A 130 -8.59 15.39 -31.04
C PHE A 130 -7.62 15.07 -32.18
N THR A 131 -6.51 14.41 -31.83
CA THR A 131 -5.48 13.92 -32.76
C THR A 131 -5.36 12.41 -32.63
N ASN A 132 -5.08 11.73 -33.73
CA ASN A 132 -4.83 10.29 -33.80
C ASN A 132 -3.69 10.05 -34.80
N PRO A 133 -2.67 9.23 -34.48
CA PRO A 133 -1.55 8.95 -35.39
C PRO A 133 -1.95 8.45 -36.79
N SER A 134 -3.13 7.83 -36.92
CA SER A 134 -3.63 7.27 -38.17
C SER A 134 -4.34 8.28 -39.06
N ALA A 135 -4.63 9.48 -38.55
CA ALA A 135 -5.36 10.53 -39.26
C ALA A 135 -4.47 11.74 -39.53
N THR A 136 -4.64 12.36 -40.70
CA THR A 136 -3.93 13.59 -41.04
C THR A 136 -4.69 14.80 -40.48
N GLY A 137 -4.07 15.50 -39.53
CA GLY A 137 -4.61 16.72 -38.95
C GLY A 137 -5.52 16.49 -37.74
N GLU A 138 -6.17 17.57 -37.30
CA GLU A 138 -7.10 17.56 -36.17
C GLU A 138 -8.48 17.08 -36.63
N MET A 139 -9.09 16.21 -35.83
CA MET A 139 -10.46 15.74 -36.03
C MET A 139 -11.37 16.45 -35.04
N VAL A 140 -12.63 16.61 -35.42
CA VAL A 140 -13.64 17.29 -34.61
C VAL A 140 -14.91 16.47 -34.59
N GLU A 141 -15.48 16.27 -33.40
CA GLU A 141 -16.77 15.60 -33.21
C GLU A 141 -17.59 16.31 -32.14
N GLU A 142 -18.91 16.24 -32.25
CA GLU A 142 -19.85 16.89 -31.34
C GLU A 142 -20.60 15.84 -30.51
N PHE A 143 -20.74 16.11 -29.21
CA PHE A 143 -21.38 15.24 -28.22
C PHE A 143 -22.40 16.02 -27.41
N ASP A 144 -23.43 15.36 -26.92
CA ASP A 144 -24.43 16.02 -26.06
C ASP A 144 -23.87 16.27 -24.66
N TYR A 145 -23.07 15.33 -24.16
CA TYR A 145 -22.45 15.41 -22.84
C TYR A 145 -20.94 15.13 -22.86
N LEU A 146 -20.23 15.62 -21.83
CA LEU A 146 -18.79 15.42 -21.64
C LEU A 146 -18.47 14.91 -20.22
N ILE A 147 -17.68 13.85 -20.13
CA ILE A 147 -17.08 13.38 -18.88
C ILE A 147 -15.56 13.56 -18.94
N ILE A 148 -15.03 14.28 -17.96
CA ILE A 148 -13.59 14.48 -17.80
C ILE A 148 -13.05 13.46 -16.79
N ALA A 149 -12.35 12.46 -17.30
CA ALA A 149 -11.82 11.31 -16.56
C ALA A 149 -10.30 11.16 -16.74
N SER A 150 -9.59 12.28 -16.97
CA SER A 150 -8.16 12.34 -17.33
C SER A 150 -7.17 12.08 -16.18
N GLY A 151 -7.67 11.81 -14.97
CA GLY A 151 -6.87 11.55 -13.78
C GLY A 151 -6.29 12.79 -13.10
N PHE A 152 -6.00 12.65 -11.80
CA PHE A 152 -5.53 13.73 -10.92
C PHE A 152 -4.00 13.88 -10.92
N PHE A 153 -3.25 12.77 -10.85
CA PHE A 153 -1.78 12.78 -10.80
C PHE A 153 -1.15 12.75 -12.20
N SER A 154 -1.26 13.86 -12.94
CA SER A 154 -0.92 13.89 -14.36
C SER A 154 0.55 14.18 -14.66
N THR A 155 1.10 15.26 -14.09
CA THR A 155 2.43 15.78 -14.47
C THR A 155 3.36 15.81 -13.26
N PRO A 156 4.53 15.16 -13.31
CA PRO A 156 5.55 15.26 -12.25
C PRO A 156 5.88 16.70 -11.90
N TYR A 157 5.95 17.02 -10.61
CA TYR A 157 6.33 18.34 -10.14
C TYR A 157 7.73 18.32 -9.54
N THR A 158 8.67 19.01 -10.19
CA THR A 158 10.00 19.26 -9.65
C THR A 158 10.10 20.72 -9.22
N PRO A 159 10.28 21.03 -7.91
CA PRO A 159 10.48 22.40 -7.48
C PRO A 159 11.81 22.94 -8.01
N PRO A 160 11.93 24.27 -8.23
CA PRO A 160 13.19 24.87 -8.62
C PRO A 160 14.21 24.74 -7.47
N ILE A 161 15.22 23.89 -7.66
CA ILE A 161 16.27 23.63 -6.67
C ILE A 161 17.60 24.17 -7.23
N PRO A 162 18.22 25.17 -6.57
CA PRO A 162 19.51 25.71 -6.98
C PRO A 162 20.56 24.63 -7.23
N ASN A 163 21.25 24.76 -8.36
CA ASN A 163 22.33 23.87 -8.85
C ASN A 163 21.93 22.41 -9.12
N LEU A 164 20.66 22.02 -8.99
CA LEU A 164 20.26 20.63 -9.25
C LEU A 164 20.53 20.22 -10.71
N ASP A 165 20.07 21.02 -11.68
CA ASP A 165 20.22 20.73 -13.11
C ASP A 165 21.68 20.80 -13.60
N ALA A 166 22.52 21.56 -12.89
CA ALA A 166 23.95 21.68 -13.18
C ALA A 166 24.80 20.62 -12.46
N SER A 167 24.21 19.86 -11.55
CA SER A 167 24.90 18.84 -10.77
C SER A 167 25.20 17.59 -11.59
N ASN A 168 26.32 16.94 -11.29
CA ASN A 168 26.66 15.62 -11.82
C ASN A 168 25.99 14.47 -11.04
N ILE A 169 25.28 14.77 -9.94
CA ILE A 169 24.53 13.76 -9.18
C ILE A 169 23.33 13.31 -10.01
N GLU A 170 23.15 12.00 -10.12
CA GLU A 170 21.96 11.43 -10.75
C GLU A 170 20.70 11.92 -10.03
N SER A 171 19.84 12.68 -10.71
CA SER A 171 18.57 13.16 -10.14
C SER A 171 17.37 12.74 -10.97
N ILE A 172 16.36 12.17 -10.32
CA ILE A 172 15.11 11.75 -10.97
C ILE A 172 13.89 12.17 -10.13
N HIS A 173 12.75 12.36 -10.80
CA HIS A 173 11.46 12.38 -10.11
C HIS A 173 11.00 10.95 -9.78
N SER A 174 10.21 10.76 -8.72
CA SER A 174 9.66 9.46 -8.30
C SER A 174 8.84 8.76 -9.40
N ALA A 175 8.29 9.51 -10.33
CA ALA A 175 7.60 9.01 -11.52
C ALA A 175 8.48 8.14 -12.43
N HIS A 176 9.80 8.34 -12.39
CA HIS A 176 10.79 7.61 -13.17
C HIS A 176 11.54 6.56 -12.34
N PHE A 177 11.20 6.41 -11.06
CA PHE A 177 11.77 5.35 -10.23
C PHE A 177 11.14 4.00 -10.63
N THR A 178 11.96 3.07 -11.12
CA THR A 178 11.48 1.73 -11.53
C THR A 178 11.58 0.72 -10.39
N ASP A 179 12.80 0.54 -9.85
CA ASP A 179 13.12 -0.40 -8.79
C ASP A 179 14.40 0.00 -8.03
N GLY A 180 14.68 -0.69 -6.94
CA GLY A 180 15.85 -0.43 -6.09
C GLY A 180 17.18 -0.98 -6.61
N LYS A 181 17.20 -1.89 -7.61
CA LYS A 181 18.43 -2.58 -8.05
C LYS A 181 19.48 -1.61 -8.59
N ARG A 182 19.04 -0.53 -9.25
CA ARG A 182 19.91 0.55 -9.77
C ARG A 182 20.70 1.29 -8.67
N TYR A 183 20.28 1.14 -7.43
CA TYR A 183 20.84 1.81 -6.26
C TYR A 183 21.60 0.85 -5.34
N GLN A 184 21.94 -0.36 -5.83
CA GLN A 184 22.77 -1.30 -5.09
C GLN A 184 24.05 -0.63 -4.59
N ASP A 185 24.28 -0.73 -3.27
CA ASP A 185 25.44 -0.19 -2.54
C ASP A 185 25.65 1.33 -2.64
N LYS A 186 24.67 2.08 -3.18
CA LYS A 186 24.71 3.55 -3.28
C LYS A 186 24.20 4.25 -2.02
N THR A 187 24.61 5.50 -1.84
CA THR A 187 24.01 6.46 -0.92
C THR A 187 23.00 7.32 -1.67
N VAL A 188 21.73 7.27 -1.27
CA VAL A 188 20.62 7.92 -2.00
C VAL A 188 19.94 8.96 -1.12
N ALA A 189 19.70 10.15 -1.66
CA ALA A 189 18.81 11.15 -1.05
C ALA A 189 17.39 10.99 -1.61
N VAL A 190 16.40 10.82 -0.74
CA VAL A 190 14.97 10.79 -1.11
C VAL A 190 14.30 12.02 -0.53
N VAL A 191 13.63 12.82 -1.36
CA VAL A 191 13.07 14.12 -0.97
C VAL A 191 11.55 14.11 -1.05
N GLY A 192 10.88 14.42 0.06
CA GLY A 192 9.42 14.53 0.15
C GLY A 192 8.86 13.77 1.35
N GLY A 193 7.78 14.25 1.98
CA GLY A 193 7.21 13.66 3.21
C GLY A 193 5.86 12.97 3.00
N SER A 194 5.68 12.22 1.91
CA SER A 194 4.40 11.57 1.58
C SER A 194 4.61 10.16 1.00
N LEU A 195 3.52 9.55 0.51
CA LEU A 195 3.42 8.11 0.24
C LEU A 195 4.54 7.58 -0.66
N SER A 196 4.80 8.21 -1.81
CA SER A 196 5.86 7.74 -2.73
C SER A 196 7.26 7.83 -2.13
N ALA A 197 7.55 8.84 -1.32
CA ALA A 197 8.87 9.01 -0.72
C ALA A 197 9.17 7.89 0.28
N VAL A 198 8.22 7.64 1.19
CA VAL A 198 8.33 6.59 2.21
C VAL A 198 8.31 5.19 1.61
N GLU A 199 7.51 4.96 0.56
CA GLU A 199 7.52 3.71 -0.20
C GLU A 199 8.90 3.49 -0.84
N ILE A 200 9.42 4.46 -1.60
CA ILE A 200 10.71 4.34 -2.29
C ILE A 200 11.86 4.16 -1.29
N ALA A 201 11.89 4.97 -0.22
CA ALA A 201 12.90 4.83 0.83
C ALA A 201 12.86 3.43 1.46
N GLY A 202 11.66 2.88 1.69
CA GLY A 202 11.49 1.50 2.17
C GLY A 202 11.88 0.42 1.16
N GLN A 203 11.71 0.64 -0.15
CA GLN A 203 12.17 -0.26 -1.21
C GLN A 203 13.70 -0.26 -1.33
N LEU A 204 14.33 0.89 -1.08
CA LEU A 204 15.78 1.05 -1.11
C LEU A 204 16.50 0.31 0.02
N THR A 205 15.81 -0.01 1.14
CA THR A 205 16.40 -0.77 2.26
C THR A 205 17.13 -2.04 1.83
N THR A 206 16.60 -2.72 0.82
CA THR A 206 17.12 -4.00 0.33
C THR A 206 18.39 -3.85 -0.53
N TYR A 207 18.67 -2.65 -1.05
CA TYR A 207 19.66 -2.43 -2.10
C TYR A 207 20.69 -1.35 -1.73
N ALA A 208 20.23 -0.19 -1.25
CA ALA A 208 21.07 0.95 -0.96
C ALA A 208 21.94 0.71 0.26
N LYS A 209 23.18 1.17 0.21
CA LYS A 209 24.08 1.22 1.37
C LYS A 209 23.52 2.15 2.44
N ARG A 210 22.96 3.28 2.00
CA ARG A 210 22.39 4.32 2.88
C ARG A 210 21.33 5.12 2.14
N THR A 211 20.24 5.45 2.83
CA THR A 211 19.20 6.36 2.32
C THR A 211 19.05 7.55 3.25
N HIS A 212 19.26 8.77 2.75
CA HIS A 212 18.92 10.01 3.46
C HIS A 212 17.52 10.47 3.05
N HIS A 213 16.55 10.42 3.97
CA HIS A 213 15.18 10.81 3.67
C HIS A 213 14.89 12.22 4.22
N ILE A 214 14.69 13.19 3.33
CA ILE A 214 14.54 14.61 3.66
C ILE A 214 13.08 15.02 3.49
N TYR A 215 12.47 15.53 4.56
CA TYR A 215 11.05 15.89 4.56
C TYR A 215 10.72 17.02 5.54
N PRO A 216 9.75 17.89 5.22
CA PRO A 216 9.53 19.12 5.99
C PRO A 216 8.68 18.96 7.26
N ARG A 217 8.02 17.81 7.45
CA ARG A 217 7.05 17.60 8.54
C ARG A 217 7.06 16.16 9.03
N PRO A 218 6.89 15.93 10.35
CA PRO A 218 6.78 14.58 10.89
C PRO A 218 5.49 13.89 10.43
N PHE A 219 5.49 12.56 10.43
CA PHE A 219 4.37 11.73 10.00
C PHE A 219 4.33 10.39 10.75
N TRP A 220 3.13 9.82 10.84
CA TRP A 220 2.90 8.44 11.27
C TRP A 220 3.16 7.49 10.10
N THR A 221 3.83 6.37 10.38
CA THR A 221 4.08 5.33 9.37
C THR A 221 3.29 4.09 9.72
N PHE A 222 2.35 3.71 8.87
CA PHE A 222 1.51 2.53 9.06
C PHE A 222 2.02 1.37 8.19
N PRO A 223 2.20 0.17 8.77
CA PRO A 223 2.26 -1.03 7.95
C PRO A 223 0.89 -1.31 7.34
N ARG A 224 0.85 -2.16 6.31
CA ARG A 224 -0.40 -2.51 5.63
C ARG A 224 -1.37 -3.28 6.52
N TYR A 225 -0.82 -4.09 7.43
CA TYR A 225 -1.58 -4.85 8.41
C TYR A 225 -1.35 -4.27 9.80
N ILE A 226 -2.42 -3.84 10.45
CA ILE A 226 -2.38 -3.16 11.76
C ILE A 226 -3.28 -3.87 12.80
N PRO A 227 -2.96 -3.76 14.09
CA PRO A 227 -3.78 -4.34 15.14
C PRO A 227 -5.11 -3.61 15.29
N THR A 228 -6.17 -4.33 15.64
CA THR A 228 -7.48 -3.75 15.99
C THR A 228 -7.76 -3.91 17.47
N SER A 229 -8.22 -2.86 18.13
CA SER A 229 -8.49 -2.80 19.58
C SER A 229 -9.73 -3.60 20.02
N GLY A 230 -10.34 -4.38 19.13
CA GLY A 230 -11.61 -5.10 19.36
C GLY A 230 -11.39 -6.59 19.51
N SER A 231 -12.04 -7.19 20.52
CA SER A 231 -11.83 -8.53 21.09
C SER A 231 -10.60 -8.61 22.01
N ALA A 232 -10.74 -9.34 23.13
CA ALA A 232 -9.80 -9.40 24.24
C ALA A 232 -8.35 -9.68 23.77
N GLN A 233 -7.58 -8.64 23.50
CA GLN A 233 -6.16 -8.77 23.20
C GLN A 233 -5.47 -9.26 24.47
N SER A 234 -5.13 -10.54 24.50
CA SER A 234 -4.12 -11.03 25.43
C SER A 234 -2.83 -10.23 25.19
N ILE A 235 -2.23 -9.73 26.27
CA ILE A 235 -1.01 -8.93 26.24
C ILE A 235 0.03 -9.60 25.32
N GLY A 236 0.56 -8.83 24.38
CA GLY A 236 1.58 -9.28 23.43
C GLY A 236 1.14 -10.23 22.32
N LYS A 237 -0.16 -10.52 22.16
CA LYS A 237 -0.72 -11.39 21.11
C LYS A 237 -1.83 -10.69 20.30
N PRO A 238 -1.50 -9.68 19.47
CA PRO A 238 -2.47 -8.97 18.65
C PRO A 238 -2.87 -9.77 17.40
N TYR A 239 -4.10 -9.55 16.93
CA TYR A 239 -4.55 -9.91 15.60
C TYR A 239 -4.40 -8.72 14.67
N PHE A 240 -4.15 -8.98 13.39
CA PHE A 240 -3.88 -7.93 12.40
C PHE A 240 -4.96 -7.92 11.33
N HIS A 241 -5.37 -6.72 10.94
CA HIS A 241 -6.34 -6.49 9.87
C HIS A 241 -5.74 -5.57 8.79
N PRO A 242 -6.24 -5.64 7.55
CA PRO A 242 -5.91 -4.66 6.52
C PRO A 242 -6.28 -3.26 7.00
N MET A 243 -5.35 -2.34 6.88
CA MET A 243 -5.46 -1.00 7.44
C MET A 243 -6.71 -0.23 6.97
N ASP A 244 -7.09 -0.35 5.70
CA ASP A 244 -8.29 0.28 5.15
C ASP A 244 -9.57 -0.31 5.73
N ILE A 245 -9.62 -1.61 6.05
CA ILE A 245 -10.73 -2.25 6.76
C ILE A 245 -10.86 -1.75 8.20
N VAL A 246 -9.77 -1.27 8.81
CA VAL A 246 -9.80 -0.65 10.13
C VAL A 246 -10.28 0.79 10.07
N PHE A 247 -9.82 1.57 9.08
CA PHE A 247 -10.14 2.99 8.96
C PHE A 247 -11.52 3.28 8.37
N ASN A 248 -12.00 2.44 7.44
CA ASN A 248 -13.18 2.74 6.61
C ASN A 248 -14.45 2.02 7.07
N ARG A 249 -14.69 2.03 8.40
CA ARG A 249 -15.88 1.42 9.01
C ARG A 249 -17.01 2.43 9.21
N ARG A 250 -18.27 2.01 9.01
CA ARG A 250 -19.45 2.82 9.33
C ARG A 250 -19.50 3.13 10.82
N SER A 251 -19.26 2.13 11.66
CA SER A 251 -19.21 2.24 13.12
C SER A 251 -18.16 3.26 13.59
N SER A 252 -16.96 3.22 13.01
CA SER A 252 -15.89 4.19 13.31
C SER A 252 -16.28 5.62 12.91
N ARG A 253 -16.91 5.82 11.74
CA ARG A 253 -17.40 7.15 11.35
C ARG A 253 -18.49 7.66 12.27
N GLN A 254 -19.47 6.83 12.67
CA GLN A 254 -20.53 7.23 13.60
C GLN A 254 -19.96 7.76 14.93
N ALA A 255 -18.91 7.13 15.44
CA ALA A 255 -18.21 7.56 16.66
C ALA A 255 -17.41 8.87 16.52
N VAL A 256 -17.14 9.31 15.29
CA VAL A 256 -16.44 10.58 14.98
C VAL A 256 -17.44 11.67 14.55
N ALA A 257 -18.57 11.30 13.96
CA ALA A 257 -19.63 12.23 13.56
C ALA A 257 -20.26 12.96 14.76
N SER A 258 -20.14 12.41 15.98
CA SER A 258 -20.53 13.07 17.24
C SER A 258 -19.60 14.22 17.68
N ASP A 259 -18.47 14.43 16.99
CA ASP A 259 -17.43 15.40 17.39
C ASP A 259 -17.65 16.81 16.82
N THR A 260 -18.88 17.17 16.45
CA THR A 260 -19.17 18.47 15.82
C THR A 260 -18.67 19.64 16.66
N ASP A 261 -18.75 19.50 18.00
CA ASP A 261 -18.46 20.58 18.96
C ASP A 261 -16.99 20.62 19.42
N LEU A 262 -16.15 19.67 19.00
CA LEU A 262 -14.73 19.66 19.39
C LEU A 262 -13.91 20.67 18.59
N SER A 263 -12.95 21.31 19.26
CA SER A 263 -11.93 22.15 18.61
C SER A 263 -11.05 21.33 17.66
N THR A 264 -10.44 21.99 16.65
CA THR A 264 -9.49 21.34 15.73
C THR A 264 -8.33 20.65 16.47
N ALA A 265 -7.81 21.29 17.53
CA ALA A 265 -6.73 20.73 18.35
C ALA A 265 -7.18 19.45 19.07
N SER A 266 -8.38 19.45 19.66
CA SER A 266 -8.94 18.27 20.35
C SER A 266 -9.24 17.12 19.36
N LYS A 267 -9.70 17.44 18.14
CA LYS A 267 -9.87 16.45 17.06
C LYS A 267 -8.54 15.83 16.64
N ASN A 268 -7.49 16.64 16.55
CA ASN A 268 -6.14 16.17 16.26
C ASN A 268 -5.58 15.30 17.39
N GLU A 269 -5.74 15.70 18.65
CA GLU A 269 -5.31 14.94 19.82
C GLU A 269 -5.96 13.56 19.88
N ARG A 270 -7.28 13.50 19.68
CA ARG A 270 -8.00 12.22 19.60
C ARG A 270 -7.45 11.34 18.47
N ARG A 271 -7.17 11.93 17.30
CA ARG A 271 -6.65 11.18 16.14
C ARG A 271 -5.20 10.71 16.34
N ASN A 272 -4.33 11.55 16.87
CA ASN A 272 -2.96 11.15 17.23
C ASN A 272 -2.95 10.08 18.32
N THR A 273 -3.84 10.16 19.32
CA THR A 273 -4.01 9.12 20.34
C THR A 273 -4.49 7.80 19.73
N PHE A 274 -5.43 7.85 18.78
CA PHE A 274 -5.87 6.67 18.05
C PHE A 274 -4.74 6.07 17.20
N PHE A 275 -3.92 6.89 16.53
CA PHE A 275 -2.77 6.42 15.76
C PHE A 275 -1.71 5.79 16.67
N LEU A 276 -1.45 6.43 17.81
CA LEU A 276 -0.61 5.89 18.88
C LEU A 276 -1.17 4.60 19.46
N SER A 277 -2.44 4.23 19.26
CA SER A 277 -2.98 2.92 19.66
C SER A 277 -2.91 1.86 18.55
N MET A 278 -2.27 2.15 17.42
CA MET A 278 -2.14 1.22 16.30
C MET A 278 -0.73 1.06 15.76
N VAL A 279 0.19 2.01 15.93
CA VAL A 279 1.56 1.96 15.38
C VAL A 279 2.58 2.57 16.34
N PRO A 280 3.89 2.28 16.16
CA PRO A 280 4.93 2.81 17.03
C PRO A 280 5.05 4.33 16.90
N LEU A 281 5.74 4.94 17.87
CA LEU A 281 6.02 6.37 17.84
C LEU A 281 6.76 6.79 16.56
N PRO A 282 6.40 7.94 15.97
CA PRO A 282 7.14 8.54 14.86
C PRO A 282 8.60 8.83 15.23
N HIS A 283 9.50 8.78 14.24
CA HIS A 283 10.94 9.05 14.48
C HIS A 283 11.24 10.48 14.91
N HIS A 284 10.43 11.43 14.47
CA HIS A 284 10.45 12.80 14.97
C HIS A 284 9.13 13.06 15.70
N PRO A 285 9.16 13.71 16.89
CA PRO A 285 7.97 13.88 17.71
C PRO A 285 6.88 14.65 16.96
N ILE A 286 5.64 14.30 17.27
CA ILE A 286 4.42 14.98 16.81
C ILE A 286 3.71 15.49 18.04
N GLU A 287 3.45 16.80 18.12
CA GLU A 287 2.65 17.34 19.22
C GLU A 287 1.22 16.78 19.15
N PRO A 288 0.59 16.38 20.25
CA PRO A 288 -0.74 15.76 20.21
C PRO A 288 -1.80 16.60 19.50
N SER A 289 -1.73 17.92 19.62
CA SER A 289 -2.67 18.86 18.97
C SER A 289 -2.34 19.13 17.49
N ASP A 290 -1.17 18.72 17.00
CA ASP A 290 -0.77 18.89 15.61
C ASP A 290 -1.59 18.00 14.70
N ARG A 291 -1.82 18.48 13.49
CA ARG A 291 -2.52 17.70 12.48
C ARG A 291 -1.67 16.49 12.08
N PRO A 292 -2.17 15.25 12.22
CA PRO A 292 -1.41 14.09 11.80
C PRO A 292 -1.29 14.02 10.28
N PHE A 293 -0.10 13.62 9.85
CA PHE A 293 0.19 13.16 8.50
C PHE A 293 0.46 11.66 8.56
N VAL A 294 0.02 10.93 7.54
CA VAL A 294 0.19 9.48 7.48
C VAL A 294 0.96 9.06 6.24
N THR A 295 1.71 7.98 6.37
CA THR A 295 2.43 7.30 5.30
C THR A 295 2.32 5.79 5.48
N PHE A 296 2.59 5.04 4.42
CA PHE A 296 2.38 3.60 4.41
C PHE A 296 3.66 2.89 3.98
N SER A 297 4.17 2.00 4.82
CA SER A 297 5.32 1.16 4.49
C SER A 297 5.49 0.04 5.50
N ASP A 298 5.76 -1.16 4.99
CA ASP A 298 6.13 -2.30 5.83
C ASP A 298 7.62 -2.30 6.22
N SER A 299 8.47 -1.49 5.58
CA SER A 299 9.93 -1.52 5.82
C SER A 299 10.50 -0.20 6.36
N TYR A 300 9.80 0.92 6.23
CA TYR A 300 10.39 2.24 6.55
C TYR A 300 10.80 2.37 8.02
N SER A 301 9.87 2.19 8.96
CA SER A 301 10.15 2.41 10.39
C SER A 301 11.26 1.51 10.92
N ILE A 302 11.26 0.25 10.46
CA ILE A 302 12.26 -0.73 10.86
C ILE A 302 13.63 -0.38 10.25
N SER A 303 13.66 0.16 9.04
CA SER A 303 14.90 0.53 8.35
C SER A 303 15.56 1.77 8.93
N VAL A 304 14.76 2.71 9.45
CA VAL A 304 15.26 3.83 10.25
C VAL A 304 15.92 3.31 11.53
N ARG A 305 15.25 2.39 12.23
CA ARG A 305 15.80 1.78 13.45
C ARG A 305 17.13 1.05 13.20
N THR A 306 17.28 0.39 12.05
CA THR A 306 18.53 -0.29 11.67
C THR A 306 19.62 0.65 11.14
N GLY A 307 19.33 1.94 10.97
CA GLY A 307 20.29 2.92 10.44
C GLY A 307 20.58 2.78 8.94
N ILE A 308 19.69 2.15 8.17
CA ILE A 308 19.77 2.13 6.70
C ILE A 308 19.14 3.41 6.15
N ILE A 309 17.98 3.80 6.71
CA ILE A 309 17.33 5.07 6.42
C ILE A 309 17.70 6.08 7.51
N HIS A 310 18.19 7.24 7.11
CA HIS A 310 18.48 8.38 7.98
C HIS A 310 17.46 9.48 7.70
N PRO A 311 16.46 9.69 8.59
CA PRO A 311 15.48 10.75 8.42
C PRO A 311 16.07 12.14 8.75
N HIS A 312 15.69 13.14 7.97
CA HIS A 312 16.05 14.55 8.15
C HIS A 312 14.77 15.39 8.09
N LEU A 313 14.32 15.91 9.24
CA LEU A 313 13.21 16.86 9.32
C LEU A 313 13.69 18.25 8.86
N ASP A 314 13.74 18.46 7.55
CA ASP A 314 14.28 19.65 6.90
C ASP A 314 13.74 19.80 5.47
N LEU A 315 14.10 20.89 4.80
CA LEU A 315 13.88 21.13 3.39
C LEU A 315 15.17 20.94 2.60
N PHE A 316 15.05 20.32 1.42
CA PHE A 316 16.14 20.27 0.45
C PHE A 316 16.33 21.66 -0.17
N ALA A 317 17.48 22.30 0.10
CA ALA A 317 17.72 23.69 -0.26
C ALA A 317 18.50 23.84 -1.56
N SER A 318 19.59 23.10 -1.76
CA SER A 318 20.42 23.18 -2.97
C SER A 318 21.40 22.02 -3.09
N VAL A 319 22.06 21.90 -4.23
CA VAL A 319 23.22 21.01 -4.42
C VAL A 319 24.51 21.84 -4.44
N SER A 320 25.59 21.33 -3.85
CA SER A 320 26.87 22.02 -3.89
C SER A 320 27.53 21.92 -5.28
N PRO A 321 28.19 22.99 -5.79
CA PRO A 321 28.77 22.99 -7.14
C PRO A 321 29.89 21.97 -7.38
N ASP A 322 30.57 21.54 -6.32
CA ASP A 322 31.64 20.53 -6.31
C ASP A 322 31.12 19.09 -6.41
N GLY A 323 29.79 18.89 -6.34
CA GLY A 323 29.12 17.60 -6.50
C GLY A 323 29.16 16.74 -5.23
N GLY A 324 28.26 15.75 -5.16
CA GLY A 324 28.19 14.79 -4.05
C GLY A 324 27.67 15.33 -2.71
N VAL A 325 27.32 16.62 -2.61
CA VAL A 325 26.78 17.24 -1.38
C VAL A 325 25.39 17.85 -1.61
N VAL A 326 24.45 17.49 -0.75
CA VAL A 326 23.09 18.04 -0.65
C VAL A 326 23.03 18.99 0.55
N ASN A 327 22.59 20.22 0.33
CA ASN A 327 22.43 21.24 1.37
C ASN A 327 20.97 21.32 1.83
N LEU A 328 20.78 21.38 3.14
CA LEU A 328 19.47 21.53 3.77
C LEU A 328 19.20 22.97 4.19
N SER A 329 17.93 23.32 4.41
CA SER A 329 17.53 24.69 4.74
C SER A 329 18.00 25.16 6.13
N SER A 330 18.29 24.22 7.03
CA SER A 330 18.94 24.51 8.32
C SER A 330 20.42 24.91 8.20
N GLY A 331 21.04 24.72 7.02
CA GLY A 331 22.48 24.85 6.81
C GLY A 331 23.26 23.54 7.03
N ALA A 332 22.59 22.44 7.36
CA ALA A 332 23.22 21.12 7.39
C ALA A 332 23.57 20.61 5.98
N GLU A 333 24.66 19.87 5.88
CA GLU A 333 25.16 19.29 4.63
C GLU A 333 25.15 17.75 4.71
N ILE A 334 24.77 17.11 3.61
CA ILE A 334 24.81 15.65 3.46
C ILE A 334 25.74 15.32 2.30
N SER A 335 26.89 14.74 2.62
CA SER A 335 27.93 14.35 1.64
C SER A 335 27.75 12.93 1.11
N ASP A 336 28.60 12.57 0.13
CA ASP A 336 28.68 11.25 -0.50
C ASP A 336 27.36 10.78 -1.13
N ILE A 337 26.56 11.71 -1.69
CA ILE A 337 25.30 11.38 -2.37
C ILE A 337 25.58 10.92 -3.81
N ASP A 338 25.19 9.69 -4.12
CA ASP A 338 25.30 9.11 -5.47
C ASP A 338 24.07 9.44 -6.34
N ALA A 339 22.88 9.57 -5.72
CA ALA A 339 21.64 9.85 -6.42
C ALA A 339 20.61 10.60 -5.56
N ILE A 340 19.75 11.38 -6.22
CA ILE A 340 18.64 12.13 -5.63
C ILE A 340 17.33 11.67 -6.28
N ILE A 341 16.35 11.28 -5.46
CA ILE A 341 15.00 10.94 -5.90
C ILE A 341 14.03 11.98 -5.33
N LEU A 342 13.45 12.78 -6.21
CA LEU A 342 12.45 13.78 -5.90
C LEU A 342 11.06 13.15 -5.89
N ALA A 343 10.53 12.89 -4.70
CA ALA A 343 9.14 12.44 -4.50
C ALA A 343 8.24 13.65 -4.16
N THR A 344 8.34 14.69 -5.00
CA THR A 344 7.76 16.02 -4.80
C THR A 344 6.33 16.18 -5.33
N GLY A 345 5.74 15.09 -5.83
CA GLY A 345 4.32 15.01 -6.16
C GLY A 345 4.03 15.34 -7.63
N TYR A 346 2.77 15.65 -7.91
CA TYR A 346 2.28 15.87 -9.26
C TYR A 346 1.34 17.08 -9.29
N THR A 347 1.19 17.70 -10.45
CA THR A 347 0.14 18.66 -10.76
C THR A 347 -0.95 18.00 -11.61
N THR A 348 -2.16 18.54 -11.50
CA THR A 348 -3.30 18.17 -12.35
C THR A 348 -3.34 19.13 -13.52
N THR A 349 -3.36 18.63 -14.76
CA THR A 349 -3.45 19.46 -15.97
C THR A 349 -4.73 19.18 -16.75
N LEU A 350 -5.37 20.24 -17.26
CA LEU A 350 -6.59 20.17 -18.07
C LEU A 350 -6.38 20.87 -19.43
N PRO A 351 -5.40 20.44 -20.25
CA PRO A 351 -4.94 21.18 -21.43
C PRO A 351 -5.99 21.30 -22.54
N PHE A 352 -7.03 20.46 -22.50
CA PHE A 352 -8.14 20.48 -23.45
C PHE A 352 -9.24 21.48 -23.08
N LEU A 353 -9.24 22.06 -21.87
CA LEU A 353 -10.19 23.10 -21.50
C LEU A 353 -9.67 24.48 -21.96
N PRO A 354 -10.52 25.35 -22.53
CA PRO A 354 -10.13 26.69 -22.92
C PRO A 354 -9.80 27.55 -21.68
N PRO A 355 -8.93 28.58 -21.81
CA PRO A 355 -8.54 29.44 -20.70
C PRO A 355 -9.71 30.06 -19.94
N SER A 356 -10.77 30.47 -20.63
CA SER A 356 -11.97 31.04 -20.01
C SER A 356 -12.68 30.06 -19.07
N LEU A 357 -12.65 28.76 -19.38
CA LEU A 357 -13.26 27.72 -18.56
C LEU A 357 -12.36 27.33 -17.39
N LEU A 358 -11.04 27.33 -17.59
CA LEU A 358 -10.06 27.17 -16.51
C LEU A 358 -10.19 28.30 -15.48
N GLU A 359 -10.33 29.55 -15.94
CA GLU A 359 -10.62 30.70 -15.08
C GLU A 359 -11.94 30.52 -14.34
N ALA A 360 -13.00 30.08 -15.03
CA ALA A 360 -14.33 29.91 -14.44
C ALA A 360 -14.40 28.84 -13.35
N ILE A 361 -13.64 27.74 -13.47
CA ILE A 361 -13.52 26.71 -12.40
C ILE A 361 -12.46 27.06 -11.35
N GLU A 362 -11.85 28.25 -11.47
CA GLU A 362 -10.76 28.73 -10.63
C GLU A 362 -9.59 27.76 -10.54
N TYR A 363 -9.18 27.26 -11.70
CA TYR A 363 -8.05 26.37 -11.81
C TYR A 363 -6.75 27.07 -11.37
N LYS A 364 -6.00 26.42 -10.48
CA LYS A 364 -4.69 26.80 -9.96
C LYS A 364 -3.72 25.66 -10.22
N GLU A 365 -2.83 25.85 -11.18
CA GLU A 365 -1.84 24.84 -11.59
C GLU A 365 -0.90 24.43 -10.45
N ASP A 366 -0.61 25.35 -9.53
CA ASP A 366 0.29 25.15 -8.39
C ASP A 366 -0.39 24.53 -7.15
N ASP A 367 -1.73 24.49 -7.09
CA ASP A 367 -2.46 23.84 -6.00
C ASP A 367 -2.58 22.31 -6.25
N ARG A 368 -1.63 21.57 -5.69
CA ARG A 368 -1.53 20.10 -5.80
C ARG A 368 -2.55 19.31 -4.95
N PHE A 369 -3.42 20.01 -4.21
CA PHE A 369 -4.40 19.40 -3.31
C PHE A 369 -5.83 19.58 -3.81
N VAL A 370 -6.19 20.81 -4.18
CA VAL A 370 -7.49 21.19 -4.76
C VAL A 370 -7.25 22.14 -5.94
N PRO A 371 -6.87 21.59 -7.11
CA PRO A 371 -6.43 22.38 -8.26
C PRO A 371 -7.55 23.19 -8.92
N PHE A 372 -8.81 22.85 -8.71
CA PHE A 372 -9.96 23.59 -9.23
C PHE A 372 -11.18 23.30 -8.35
N LEU A 373 -12.21 24.13 -8.47
CA LEU A 373 -13.40 24.03 -7.62
C LEU A 373 -14.55 23.35 -8.36
N THR A 374 -15.33 22.57 -7.61
CA THR A 374 -16.52 21.87 -8.11
C THR A 374 -17.56 21.71 -7.00
N HIS A 375 -18.80 21.54 -7.40
CA HIS A 375 -19.86 21.00 -6.56
C HIS A 375 -19.71 19.48 -6.46
N ASN A 376 -19.51 18.99 -5.23
CA ASN A 376 -19.40 17.56 -4.90
C ASN A 376 -18.37 16.81 -5.77
N LEU A 377 -17.24 17.43 -6.11
CA LEU A 377 -16.16 16.81 -6.90
C LEU A 377 -16.54 16.36 -8.32
N VAL A 378 -17.69 16.77 -8.83
CA VAL A 378 -18.24 16.30 -10.12
C VAL A 378 -18.70 17.46 -10.99
N LEU A 379 -19.54 18.36 -10.48
CA LEU A 379 -20.22 19.37 -11.30
C LEU A 379 -19.63 20.76 -11.12
N HIS A 380 -19.80 21.62 -12.12
CA HIS A 380 -19.53 23.05 -11.98
C HIS A 380 -20.55 23.85 -12.80
N PRO A 381 -21.07 24.99 -12.31
CA PRO A 381 -22.09 25.77 -13.02
C PRO A 381 -21.63 26.27 -14.39
N SER A 382 -20.32 26.50 -14.57
CA SER A 382 -19.72 26.89 -15.86
C SER A 382 -19.39 25.71 -16.79
N LEU A 383 -19.70 24.47 -16.39
CA LEU A 383 -19.53 23.25 -17.17
C LEU A 383 -20.89 22.64 -17.52
N PRO A 384 -21.68 23.25 -18.42
CA PRO A 384 -23.00 22.74 -18.76
C PRO A 384 -22.90 21.37 -19.44
N GLN A 385 -23.79 20.44 -19.08
CA GLN A 385 -23.82 19.10 -19.68
C GLN A 385 -22.47 18.35 -19.56
N ALA A 386 -21.68 18.68 -18.53
CA ALA A 386 -20.39 18.05 -18.29
C ALA A 386 -20.15 17.78 -16.81
N GLY A 387 -19.24 16.87 -16.53
CA GLY A 387 -18.79 16.60 -15.16
C GLY A 387 -17.43 15.91 -15.11
N PHE A 388 -16.81 15.97 -13.94
CA PHE A 388 -15.57 15.27 -13.61
C PHE A 388 -15.88 13.94 -12.92
N VAL A 389 -15.05 12.93 -13.19
CA VAL A 389 -15.12 11.64 -12.46
C VAL A 389 -13.72 11.22 -12.02
N GLY A 390 -13.56 10.97 -10.72
CA GLY A 390 -12.30 10.58 -10.08
C GLY A 390 -11.20 11.64 -10.13
N GLN A 391 -11.57 12.92 -10.30
CA GLN A 391 -10.64 14.05 -10.26
C GLN A 391 -10.53 14.63 -8.85
N TYR A 392 -10.03 13.81 -7.92
CA TYR A 392 -9.80 14.22 -6.54
C TYR A 392 -8.60 13.48 -5.94
N ARG A 393 -8.09 13.97 -4.80
CA ARG A 393 -6.91 13.42 -4.13
C ARG A 393 -7.28 12.24 -3.21
N GLY A 394 -7.68 11.10 -3.77
CA GLY A 394 -7.98 9.89 -3.01
C GLY A 394 -7.82 8.58 -3.81
N PRO A 395 -7.66 7.42 -3.13
CA PRO A 395 -7.44 6.13 -3.80
C PRO A 395 -8.71 5.28 -3.98
N TYR A 396 -9.90 5.81 -3.67
CA TYR A 396 -11.09 5.00 -3.40
C TYR A 396 -11.94 4.73 -4.64
N PHE A 397 -11.99 3.48 -5.11
CA PHE A 397 -12.71 3.14 -6.34
C PHE A 397 -14.22 3.29 -6.19
N ALA A 398 -14.77 3.03 -5.01
CA ALA A 398 -16.21 3.19 -4.76
C ALA A 398 -16.68 4.64 -4.94
N VAL A 399 -15.87 5.64 -4.54
CA VAL A 399 -16.18 7.05 -4.76
C VAL A 399 -16.23 7.36 -6.25
N ILE A 400 -15.22 6.89 -7.01
CA ILE A 400 -15.15 7.09 -8.46
C ILE A 400 -16.37 6.45 -9.15
N GLU A 401 -16.74 5.24 -8.74
CA GLU A 401 -17.90 4.52 -9.29
C GLU A 401 -19.20 5.28 -9.01
N LEU A 402 -19.43 5.72 -7.79
CA LEU A 402 -20.66 6.42 -7.42
C LEU A 402 -20.75 7.83 -8.05
N GLN A 403 -19.63 8.52 -8.24
CA GLN A 403 -19.58 9.74 -9.06
C GLN A 403 -20.04 9.46 -10.50
N ALA A 404 -19.55 8.37 -11.10
CA ALA A 404 -19.89 7.97 -12.45
C ALA A 404 -21.38 7.64 -12.61
N ARG A 405 -21.95 6.92 -11.64
CA ARG A 405 -23.39 6.60 -11.59
C ARG A 405 -24.26 7.83 -11.47
N TRP A 406 -23.94 8.69 -10.50
CA TRP A 406 -24.69 9.92 -10.28
C TRP A 406 -24.74 10.76 -11.56
N LEU A 407 -23.58 10.97 -12.19
CA LEU A 407 -23.48 11.74 -13.43
C LEU A 407 -24.23 11.08 -14.60
N ALA A 408 -24.16 9.75 -14.74
CA ALA A 408 -24.91 9.01 -15.76
C ALA A 408 -26.43 9.17 -15.61
N SER A 409 -26.97 9.08 -14.39
CA SER A 409 -28.39 9.29 -14.11
C SER A 409 -28.86 10.72 -14.42
N LEU A 410 -28.01 11.73 -14.21
CA LEU A 410 -28.28 13.12 -14.62
C LEU A 410 -28.35 13.26 -16.15
N PHE A 411 -27.44 12.60 -16.88
CA PHE A 411 -27.41 12.63 -18.34
C PHE A 411 -28.61 11.89 -18.94
N ALA A 412 -28.99 10.76 -18.34
CA ALA A 412 -30.18 10.01 -18.73
C ALA A 412 -31.48 10.82 -18.50
N GLY A 413 -31.46 11.76 -17.56
CA GLY A 413 -32.64 12.54 -17.14
C GLY A 413 -33.51 11.79 -16.14
N GLU A 414 -32.98 10.73 -15.52
CA GLU A 414 -33.64 10.01 -14.41
C GLU A 414 -33.56 10.81 -13.11
N LEU A 415 -32.48 11.57 -12.94
CA LEU A 415 -32.31 12.53 -11.84
C LEU A 415 -32.26 13.96 -12.40
N PRO A 416 -32.85 14.93 -11.68
CA PRO A 416 -32.76 16.33 -12.06
C PRO A 416 -31.35 16.87 -11.80
N TRP A 417 -30.89 17.75 -12.68
CA TRP A 417 -29.68 18.52 -12.45
C TRP A 417 -29.83 19.43 -11.22
N PRO A 418 -28.82 19.52 -10.34
CA PRO A 418 -28.83 20.52 -9.27
C PRO A 418 -28.92 21.94 -9.85
N SER A 419 -29.68 22.83 -9.20
CA SER A 419 -29.79 24.22 -9.64
C SER A 419 -28.43 24.92 -9.60
N ALA A 420 -28.28 26.00 -10.35
CA ALA A 420 -27.07 26.81 -10.33
C ALA A 420 -26.74 27.28 -8.90
N GLU A 421 -27.73 27.67 -8.10
CA GLU A 421 -27.49 28.09 -6.70
C GLU A 421 -26.90 26.96 -5.85
N VAL A 422 -27.42 25.72 -6.00
CA VAL A 422 -26.89 24.55 -5.27
C VAL A 422 -25.46 24.24 -5.70
N GLN A 423 -25.17 24.32 -7.00
CA GLN A 423 -23.81 24.10 -7.49
C GLN A 423 -22.85 25.18 -6.98
N HIS A 424 -23.24 26.45 -7.00
CA HIS A 424 -22.43 27.54 -6.44
C HIS A 424 -22.16 27.33 -4.94
N ALA A 425 -23.15 26.92 -4.14
CA ALA A 425 -22.93 26.61 -2.73
C ALA A 425 -21.93 25.46 -2.51
N GLY A 426 -21.94 24.45 -3.38
CA GLY A 426 -20.93 23.38 -3.36
C GLY A 426 -19.54 23.87 -3.72
N VAL A 427 -19.42 24.74 -4.73
CA VAL A 427 -18.16 25.38 -5.12
C VAL A 427 -17.56 26.19 -3.96
N GLU A 428 -18.38 26.92 -3.20
CA GLU A 428 -17.92 27.65 -2.00
C GLU A 428 -17.50 26.71 -0.85
N THR A 429 -18.15 25.55 -0.73
CA THR A 429 -17.72 24.50 0.21
C THR A 429 -16.33 23.98 -0.17
N GLU A 430 -16.11 23.69 -1.46
CA GLU A 430 -14.82 23.24 -1.98
C GLU A 430 -13.74 24.32 -1.85
N ARG A 431 -14.10 25.59 -2.04
CA ARG A 431 -13.22 26.74 -1.79
C ARG A 431 -12.75 26.77 -0.33
N THR A 432 -13.66 26.58 0.62
CA THR A 432 -13.34 26.54 2.05
C THR A 432 -12.35 25.40 2.36
N ILE A 433 -12.52 24.24 1.72
CA ILE A 433 -11.57 23.11 1.83
C ILE A 433 -10.20 23.50 1.26
N ARG A 434 -10.17 24.12 0.07
CA ARG A 434 -8.94 24.60 -0.58
C ARG A 434 -8.22 25.64 0.27
N GLU A 435 -8.90 26.59 0.86
CA GLU A 435 -8.32 27.72 1.61
C GLU A 435 -7.97 27.38 3.07
N ASN A 436 -8.22 26.14 3.51
CA ASN A 436 -7.85 25.67 4.83
C ASN A 436 -6.33 25.70 5.03
N GLU A 437 -5.88 26.47 6.04
CA GLU A 437 -4.49 26.54 6.46
C GLU A 437 -4.30 26.03 7.91
N PRO A 438 -3.31 25.15 8.18
CA PRO A 438 -2.43 24.54 7.19
C PRO A 438 -3.19 23.65 6.20
N LYS A 439 -2.64 23.36 5.02
CA LYS A 439 -3.27 22.41 4.06
C LYS A 439 -3.42 21.01 4.69
N VAL A 440 -4.53 20.32 4.39
CA VAL A 440 -4.79 18.94 4.81
C VAL A 440 -4.18 17.95 3.81
N GLN A 441 -3.54 16.88 4.28
CA GLN A 441 -2.88 15.87 3.41
C GLN A 441 -3.83 15.26 2.36
N PHE A 442 -5.06 14.99 2.79
CA PHE A 442 -6.17 14.48 1.98
C PHE A 442 -7.38 15.37 2.23
N PRO A 443 -7.67 16.36 1.35
CA PRO A 443 -8.74 17.33 1.58
C PRO A 443 -10.13 16.70 1.75
N HIS A 444 -10.37 15.55 1.12
CA HIS A 444 -11.63 14.78 1.16
C HIS A 444 -11.41 13.39 1.77
N SER A 445 -10.89 13.34 3.00
CA SER A 445 -10.46 12.08 3.65
C SER A 445 -11.59 11.22 4.22
N ASP A 446 -12.79 11.76 4.43
CA ASP A 446 -13.95 11.00 4.96
C ASP A 446 -14.59 10.16 3.84
N TYR A 447 -13.96 9.02 3.56
CA TYR A 447 -14.38 8.09 2.52
C TYR A 447 -15.82 7.61 2.71
N VAL A 448 -16.20 7.24 3.94
CA VAL A 448 -17.54 6.73 4.24
C VAL A 448 -18.58 7.82 3.99
N ALA A 449 -18.33 9.07 4.40
CA ALA A 449 -19.22 10.19 4.07
C ALA A 449 -19.40 10.39 2.58
N LEU A 450 -18.32 10.30 1.80
CA LEU A 450 -18.39 10.47 0.35
C LEU A 450 -19.25 9.37 -0.30
N VAL A 451 -19.04 8.12 0.09
CA VAL A 451 -19.85 7.00 -0.42
C VAL A 451 -21.34 7.20 -0.07
N ASP A 452 -21.64 7.50 1.19
CA ASP A 452 -23.02 7.74 1.64
C ASP A 452 -23.66 8.95 0.91
N LEU A 453 -22.88 10.02 0.68
CA LEU A 453 -23.32 11.21 -0.06
C LEU A 453 -23.73 10.85 -1.48
N TYR A 454 -22.88 10.16 -2.24
CA TYR A 454 -23.22 9.83 -3.63
C TYR A 454 -24.31 8.78 -3.75
N ALA A 455 -24.39 7.83 -2.80
CA ALA A 455 -25.54 6.94 -2.71
C ALA A 455 -26.84 7.73 -2.51
N SER A 456 -26.85 8.70 -1.59
CA SER A 456 -28.01 9.59 -1.38
C SER A 456 -28.33 10.44 -2.60
N LEU A 457 -27.34 11.06 -3.25
CA LEU A 457 -27.53 11.86 -4.45
C LEU A 457 -28.10 11.04 -5.62
N SER A 458 -27.82 9.74 -5.63
CA SER A 458 -28.28 8.79 -6.66
C SER A 458 -29.56 8.05 -6.27
N ASN A 459 -30.19 8.39 -5.13
CA ASN A 459 -31.33 7.65 -4.55
C ASN A 459 -31.08 6.14 -4.40
N LEU A 460 -29.83 5.74 -4.14
CA LEU A 460 -29.47 4.34 -3.90
C LEU A 460 -29.73 3.99 -2.44
N SER A 461 -30.38 2.85 -2.23
CA SER A 461 -30.59 2.29 -0.90
C SER A 461 -29.44 1.37 -0.53
N PHE A 462 -29.13 1.30 0.76
CA PHE A 462 -28.24 0.27 1.26
C PHE A 462 -28.91 -1.10 1.12
N GLU A 463 -28.26 -2.04 0.45
CA GLU A 463 -28.72 -3.41 0.27
C GLU A 463 -27.51 -4.34 0.36
N SER A 464 -27.60 -5.36 1.22
CA SER A 464 -26.53 -6.34 1.41
C SER A 464 -27.11 -7.66 1.94
N GLY A 465 -26.59 -8.77 1.42
CA GLY A 465 -26.85 -10.12 1.95
C GLY A 465 -25.83 -10.58 3.00
N ALA A 466 -24.74 -9.82 3.19
CA ALA A 466 -23.64 -10.18 4.06
C ALA A 466 -23.89 -9.94 5.57
N THR A 467 -22.96 -10.41 6.40
CA THR A 467 -23.05 -10.28 7.86
C THR A 467 -22.86 -8.84 8.33
N ALA A 468 -23.22 -8.55 9.58
CA ALA A 468 -23.01 -7.24 10.22
C ALA A 468 -21.53 -6.77 10.18
N GLY A 469 -20.56 -7.70 10.21
CA GLY A 469 -19.13 -7.35 10.16
C GLY A 469 -18.70 -6.90 8.76
N ALA A 470 -19.07 -7.65 7.73
CA ALA A 470 -18.76 -7.30 6.34
C ALA A 470 -19.47 -6.01 5.90
N THR A 471 -20.72 -5.79 6.35
CA THR A 471 -21.50 -4.58 6.03
C THR A 471 -21.02 -3.32 6.74
N ASP A 472 -20.23 -3.44 7.81
CA ASP A 472 -19.56 -2.32 8.45
C ASP A 472 -18.44 -1.76 7.56
N ILE A 473 -17.89 -2.57 6.64
CA ILE A 473 -16.88 -2.16 5.66
C ILE A 473 -17.57 -1.52 4.46
N VAL A 474 -17.25 -0.26 4.22
CA VAL A 474 -17.94 0.54 3.19
C VAL A 474 -17.35 0.30 1.81
N THR A 475 -18.17 -0.20 0.90
CA THR A 475 -17.81 -0.40 -0.51
C THR A 475 -18.96 0.03 -1.41
N ALA A 476 -18.72 0.11 -2.72
CA ALA A 476 -19.79 0.37 -3.68
C ALA A 476 -20.78 -0.80 -3.82
N SER A 477 -20.40 -2.02 -3.40
CA SER A 477 -21.29 -3.20 -3.45
C SER A 477 -22.46 -3.09 -2.45
N ASN A 478 -22.31 -2.30 -1.38
CA ASN A 478 -23.40 -2.02 -0.45
C ASN A 478 -24.56 -1.18 -1.05
N TYR A 479 -24.34 -0.60 -2.24
CA TYR A 479 -25.31 0.24 -2.95
C TYR A 479 -25.48 -0.24 -4.40
N PRO A 480 -25.94 -1.47 -4.62
CA PRO A 480 -26.08 -1.99 -5.98
C PRO A 480 -27.21 -1.25 -6.71
N VAL A 481 -27.04 -0.98 -8.01
CA VAL A 481 -28.16 -0.57 -8.88
C VAL A 481 -29.08 -1.77 -9.14
N VAL A 482 -28.46 -2.92 -9.36
CA VAL A 482 -29.11 -4.23 -9.46
C VAL A 482 -28.27 -5.18 -8.63
N HIS A 483 -28.88 -5.82 -7.64
CA HIS A 483 -28.24 -6.84 -6.83
C HIS A 483 -27.96 -8.10 -7.68
N SER A 484 -26.76 -8.67 -7.57
CA SER A 484 -26.26 -9.74 -8.45
C SER A 484 -25.34 -10.70 -7.71
N SER A 485 -25.08 -11.87 -8.30
CA SER A 485 -24.11 -12.84 -7.79
C SER A 485 -22.69 -12.25 -7.65
N GLU A 486 -22.32 -11.32 -8.53
CA GLU A 486 -21.05 -10.61 -8.44
C GLU A 486 -20.98 -9.69 -7.22
N THR A 487 -22.09 -9.04 -6.86
CA THR A 487 -22.20 -8.24 -5.64
C THR A 487 -22.02 -9.10 -4.39
N ASP A 488 -22.70 -10.26 -4.34
CA ASP A 488 -22.55 -11.24 -3.25
C ASP A 488 -21.11 -11.74 -3.14
N GLU A 489 -20.43 -11.96 -4.28
CA GLU A 489 -19.04 -12.41 -4.30
C GLU A 489 -18.08 -11.39 -3.71
N VAL A 490 -18.27 -10.10 -4.02
CA VAL A 490 -17.48 -8.99 -3.45
C VAL A 490 -17.63 -8.97 -1.93
N GLU A 491 -18.85 -9.06 -1.41
CA GLU A 491 -19.10 -9.04 0.03
C GLU A 491 -18.59 -10.31 0.73
N ALA A 492 -18.71 -11.47 0.08
CA ALA A 492 -18.15 -12.71 0.59
C ALA A 492 -16.62 -12.69 0.69
N ASP A 493 -15.92 -11.96 -0.20
CA ASP A 493 -14.47 -11.79 -0.13
C ASP A 493 -14.02 -10.93 1.07
N ILE A 494 -14.80 -9.90 1.39
CA ILE A 494 -14.61 -9.10 2.61
C ILE A 494 -14.81 -9.98 3.84
N GLN A 495 -15.89 -10.78 3.88
CA GLN A 495 -16.14 -11.69 5.00
C GLN A 495 -14.99 -12.68 5.20
N ARG A 496 -14.52 -13.33 4.13
CA ARG A 496 -13.35 -14.23 4.22
C ARG A 496 -12.12 -13.54 4.80
N THR A 497 -11.88 -12.28 4.41
CA THR A 497 -10.75 -11.49 4.94
C THR A 497 -10.89 -11.21 6.44
N LEU A 498 -12.11 -10.95 6.92
CA LEU A 498 -12.38 -10.79 8.36
C LEU A 498 -12.14 -12.11 9.10
N ASP A 499 -12.67 -13.22 8.59
CA ASP A 499 -12.47 -14.56 9.18
C ASP A 499 -10.97 -14.93 9.21
N GLU A 500 -10.23 -14.64 8.13
CA GLU A 500 -8.78 -14.84 8.06
C GLU A 500 -8.03 -14.00 9.10
N ALA A 501 -8.41 -12.72 9.27
CA ALA A 501 -7.82 -11.84 10.27
C ALA A 501 -8.07 -12.34 11.70
N GLU A 502 -9.29 -12.79 12.01
CA GLU A 502 -9.66 -13.38 13.31
C GLU A 502 -8.96 -14.71 13.57
N SER A 503 -8.61 -15.44 12.51
CA SER A 503 -7.79 -16.63 12.58
C SER A 503 -6.28 -16.31 12.74
N GLY A 504 -5.87 -15.05 12.75
CA GLY A 504 -4.46 -14.67 12.87
C GLY A 504 -3.65 -14.95 11.60
N THR A 505 -4.30 -15.04 10.44
CA THR A 505 -3.61 -15.25 9.15
C THR A 505 -2.53 -14.18 8.94
N TYR A 506 -2.78 -12.90 9.20
CA TYR A 506 -1.79 -11.86 8.88
C TYR A 506 -0.70 -11.65 9.96
N VAL A 507 -0.62 -12.55 10.96
CA VAL A 507 0.39 -12.49 12.02
C VAL A 507 1.79 -12.80 11.48
N SER A 508 1.93 -13.73 10.53
CA SER A 508 3.26 -14.08 9.98
C SER A 508 3.90 -12.90 9.24
N ALA A 509 3.11 -12.13 8.49
CA ALA A 509 3.56 -10.89 7.87
C ALA A 509 4.16 -9.90 8.89
N ALA A 510 3.48 -9.73 10.04
CA ALA A 510 3.91 -8.85 11.12
C ALA A 510 5.14 -9.38 11.86
N ILE A 511 5.21 -10.69 12.11
CA ILE A 511 6.39 -11.36 12.66
C ILE A 511 7.59 -11.09 11.75
N PHE A 512 7.48 -11.44 10.46
CA PHE A 512 8.58 -11.30 9.52
C PHE A 512 9.08 -9.87 9.40
N ARG A 513 8.16 -8.89 9.25
CA ARG A 513 8.53 -7.47 9.27
C ARG A 513 9.35 -7.11 10.51
N SER A 514 8.94 -7.61 11.67
CA SER A 514 9.57 -7.30 12.95
C SER A 514 10.98 -7.86 13.06
N LEU A 515 11.33 -8.97 12.40
CA LEU A 515 12.63 -9.62 12.59
C LEU A 515 13.82 -8.76 12.18
N HIS A 516 13.65 -7.79 11.27
CA HIS A 516 14.75 -6.98 10.75
C HIS A 516 15.57 -6.30 11.87
N GLY A 517 16.89 -6.22 11.67
CA GLY A 517 17.82 -5.58 12.59
C GLY A 517 18.53 -6.53 13.55
N SER A 518 19.13 -5.95 14.60
CA SER A 518 19.97 -6.64 15.57
C SER A 518 19.20 -7.02 16.83
N TRP A 519 19.58 -8.17 17.39
CA TRP A 519 18.98 -8.80 18.55
C TRP A 519 20.07 -9.32 19.47
N ARG A 520 19.90 -9.11 20.78
CA ARG A 520 20.67 -9.86 21.78
C ARG A 520 20.17 -11.30 21.77
N CYS A 521 21.08 -12.24 21.59
CA CYS A 521 20.77 -13.67 21.55
C CYS A 521 21.40 -14.37 22.76
N GLU A 522 20.56 -15.01 23.55
CA GLU A 522 20.96 -15.88 24.66
C GLU A 522 20.43 -17.28 24.36
N ARG A 523 21.21 -18.33 24.59
CA ARG A 523 20.78 -19.70 24.30
C ARG A 523 21.35 -20.71 25.28
N ILE A 524 20.53 -21.66 25.67
CA ILE A 524 20.90 -22.80 26.51
C ILE A 524 20.81 -24.05 25.66
N ILE A 525 21.84 -24.90 25.71
CA ILE A 525 21.84 -26.22 25.09
C ILE A 525 22.05 -27.26 26.18
N THR A 526 21.13 -28.22 26.24
CA THR A 526 21.15 -29.33 27.19
C THR A 526 21.14 -30.64 26.41
N SER A 527 22.27 -31.33 26.41
CA SER A 527 22.38 -32.66 25.80
C SER A 527 21.98 -33.76 26.78
N ASP A 528 21.29 -34.79 26.28
CA ASP A 528 20.87 -35.96 27.06
C ASP A 528 21.62 -37.25 26.67
N ILE A 529 22.57 -37.15 25.73
CA ILE A 529 23.47 -38.25 25.37
C ILE A 529 24.80 -38.17 26.14
N PRO A 530 25.37 -39.31 26.58
CA PRO A 530 26.68 -39.32 27.23
C PRO A 530 27.77 -38.71 26.34
N GLY A 531 28.50 -37.73 26.87
CA GLY A 531 29.54 -37.00 26.12
C GLY A 531 29.01 -35.91 25.18
N GLY A 532 27.70 -35.67 25.14
CA GLY A 532 27.12 -34.56 24.41
C GLY A 532 27.45 -33.19 25.02
N MET A 533 27.42 -32.16 24.18
CA MET A 533 27.82 -30.81 24.59
C MET A 533 26.63 -30.04 25.17
N SER A 534 26.69 -29.76 26.46
CA SER A 534 25.79 -28.81 27.13
C SER A 534 26.51 -27.49 27.40
N GLY A 535 25.79 -26.38 27.42
CA GLY A 535 26.38 -25.05 27.66
C GLY A 535 25.44 -23.90 27.34
N THR A 536 25.98 -22.70 27.44
CA THR A 536 25.25 -21.44 27.15
C THR A 536 25.94 -20.66 26.05
N PHE A 537 25.16 -19.91 25.28
CA PHE A 537 25.63 -18.98 24.27
C PHE A 537 25.09 -17.59 24.59
N SER A 538 25.95 -16.58 24.50
CA SER A 538 25.57 -15.17 24.57
C SER A 538 26.20 -14.44 23.39
N GLY A 539 25.42 -13.64 22.69
CA GLY A 539 25.88 -12.94 21.50
C GLY A 539 24.84 -12.03 20.86
N THR A 540 25.05 -11.76 19.58
CA THR A 540 24.18 -10.92 18.76
C THR A 540 23.75 -11.69 17.52
N ALA A 541 22.48 -11.57 17.18
CA ALA A 541 21.91 -12.03 15.93
C ALA A 541 21.42 -10.85 15.11
N THR A 542 21.59 -10.90 13.79
CA THR A 542 21.15 -9.86 12.86
C THR A 542 20.36 -10.49 11.74
N PHE A 543 19.19 -9.93 11.46
CA PHE A 543 18.42 -10.19 10.25
C PHE A 543 18.64 -9.02 9.31
N HIS A 544 19.27 -9.25 8.17
CA HIS A 544 19.55 -8.23 7.17
C HIS A 544 18.69 -8.47 5.93
N LEU A 545 17.85 -7.49 5.56
CA LEU A 545 16.96 -7.60 4.40
C LEU A 545 17.79 -7.60 3.12
N ARG A 546 17.51 -8.53 2.21
CA ARG A 546 18.23 -8.64 0.94
C ARG A 546 17.31 -9.06 -0.21
N PRO A 547 17.74 -8.90 -1.48
CA PRO A 547 16.99 -9.42 -2.61
C PRO A 547 16.76 -10.94 -2.46
N PRO A 548 15.55 -11.45 -2.76
CA PRO A 548 15.27 -12.88 -2.66
C PRO A 548 16.20 -13.72 -3.53
N SER A 549 16.83 -14.73 -2.94
CA SER A 549 17.75 -15.61 -3.66
C SER A 549 17.00 -16.55 -4.62
N VAL A 550 17.62 -16.92 -5.74
CA VAL A 550 17.10 -18.02 -6.57
C VAL A 550 17.25 -19.33 -5.80
N LEU A 551 16.21 -20.18 -5.82
CA LEU A 551 16.26 -21.49 -5.16
C LEU A 551 17.12 -22.47 -5.99
N PRO A 552 18.09 -23.18 -5.39
CA PRO A 552 18.79 -24.26 -6.07
C PRO A 552 17.85 -25.40 -6.45
N GLU A 553 18.21 -26.16 -7.49
CA GLU A 553 17.47 -27.36 -7.89
C GLU A 553 17.42 -28.38 -6.75
N GLY A 554 16.23 -28.89 -6.43
CA GLY A 554 16.04 -29.84 -5.33
C GLY A 554 16.16 -29.25 -3.91
N ALA A 555 16.37 -27.93 -3.77
CA ALA A 555 16.47 -27.29 -2.46
C ALA A 555 15.14 -27.23 -1.69
N SER A 556 14.00 -27.39 -2.37
CA SER A 556 12.65 -27.38 -1.76
C SER A 556 12.07 -28.80 -1.66
N LYS A 557 11.31 -29.08 -0.59
CA LYS A 557 10.55 -30.33 -0.43
C LYS A 557 9.24 -30.37 -1.22
N LEU A 558 8.77 -29.23 -1.73
CA LEU A 558 7.56 -29.18 -2.54
C LEU A 558 7.90 -29.64 -3.97
N PRO A 559 7.01 -30.38 -4.66
CA PRO A 559 7.13 -30.54 -6.11
C PRO A 559 7.26 -29.15 -6.74
N PRO A 560 7.88 -29.01 -7.92
CA PRO A 560 7.99 -27.70 -8.56
C PRO A 560 6.58 -27.14 -8.77
N TYR A 561 6.10 -26.32 -7.83
CA TYR A 561 5.13 -25.29 -8.16
C TYR A 561 5.71 -24.57 -9.37
N PRO A 562 4.88 -24.20 -10.36
CA PRO A 562 5.38 -23.65 -11.62
C PRO A 562 6.48 -22.64 -11.27
N LEU A 563 7.65 -22.82 -11.90
CA LEU A 563 8.93 -22.13 -11.64
C LEU A 563 8.76 -20.61 -11.78
N VAL A 564 8.01 -20.02 -10.88
CA VAL A 564 7.74 -18.61 -10.79
C VAL A 564 8.89 -18.11 -9.93
N SER A 565 9.76 -17.33 -10.55
CA SER A 565 10.90 -16.72 -9.85
C SER A 565 10.42 -16.04 -8.55
N PRO A 566 11.19 -16.08 -7.45
CA PRO A 566 10.84 -15.40 -6.20
C PRO A 566 10.45 -13.92 -6.36
N GLU A 567 10.97 -13.25 -7.39
CA GLU A 567 10.62 -11.86 -7.76
C GLU A 567 9.17 -11.70 -8.27
N LYS A 568 8.64 -12.71 -8.97
CA LYS A 568 7.24 -12.74 -9.42
C LYS A 568 6.30 -13.07 -8.26
N GLU A 569 6.79 -13.88 -7.32
CA GLU A 569 6.09 -14.21 -6.08
C GLU A 569 6.21 -13.13 -5.00
N LYS A 570 6.98 -12.07 -5.26
CA LYS A 570 7.19 -10.93 -4.36
C LYS A 570 7.65 -11.36 -2.96
N ALA A 571 8.42 -12.45 -2.91
CA ALA A 571 9.00 -12.96 -1.68
C ALA A 571 9.89 -11.88 -1.03
N ARG A 572 10.03 -11.94 0.29
CA ARG A 572 10.98 -11.11 1.05
C ARG A 572 11.95 -12.01 1.79
N GLU A 573 13.20 -11.62 1.89
CA GLU A 573 14.26 -12.48 2.41
C GLU A 573 15.19 -11.75 3.38
N TYR A 574 15.45 -12.37 4.53
CA TYR A 574 16.54 -11.99 5.41
C TYR A 574 17.68 -12.99 5.32
N LEU A 575 18.91 -12.47 5.28
CA LEU A 575 20.07 -13.21 5.76
C LEU A 575 20.14 -13.06 7.27
N TYR A 576 19.94 -14.16 7.99
CA TYR A 576 20.22 -14.25 9.41
C TYR A 576 21.70 -14.57 9.63
N SER A 577 22.35 -13.86 10.54
CA SER A 577 23.69 -14.15 11.03
C SER A 577 23.75 -14.00 12.54
N GLU A 578 24.33 -14.96 13.24
CA GLU A 578 24.63 -14.86 14.67
C GLU A 578 26.13 -14.98 14.92
N THR A 579 26.61 -14.26 15.92
CA THR A 579 27.98 -14.37 16.43
C THR A 579 27.99 -14.15 17.93
N GLY A 580 28.79 -14.93 18.65
CA GLY A 580 28.88 -14.83 20.11
C GLY A 580 29.81 -15.87 20.70
N THR A 581 29.78 -16.00 22.01
CA THR A 581 30.61 -16.93 22.77
C THR A 581 29.75 -18.07 23.27
N PHE A 582 30.12 -19.31 22.95
CA PHE A 582 29.57 -20.50 23.57
C PHE A 582 30.48 -20.93 24.72
N ARG A 583 29.89 -21.11 25.91
CA ARG A 583 30.54 -21.64 27.10
C ARG A 583 29.96 -23.00 27.44
N THR A 584 30.79 -24.03 27.34
CA THR A 584 30.41 -25.39 27.74
C THR A 584 30.18 -25.48 29.25
N SER A 585 29.35 -26.42 29.69
CA SER A 585 29.17 -26.74 31.12
C SER A 585 30.48 -27.15 31.82
N THR A 586 31.46 -27.63 31.05
CA THR A 586 32.81 -27.96 31.53
C THR A 586 33.77 -26.77 31.64
N GLY A 587 33.32 -25.56 31.26
CA GLY A 587 34.08 -24.32 31.41
C GLY A 587 34.93 -23.91 30.21
N SER A 588 34.96 -24.70 29.13
CA SER A 588 35.60 -24.29 27.86
C SER A 588 34.75 -23.26 27.12
N GLU A 589 35.39 -22.28 26.48
CA GLU A 589 34.74 -21.21 25.70
C GLU A 589 35.27 -21.17 24.27
N PHE A 590 34.39 -20.91 23.30
CA PHE A 590 34.76 -20.69 21.91
C PHE A 590 33.77 -19.77 21.20
N THR A 591 34.23 -19.10 20.14
CA THR A 591 33.35 -18.30 19.29
C THR A 591 32.47 -19.20 18.44
N ALA A 592 31.17 -18.94 18.45
CA ALA A 592 30.20 -19.63 17.61
C ALA A 592 29.56 -18.64 16.63
N GLN A 593 29.39 -19.09 15.39
CA GLN A 593 28.70 -18.35 14.35
C GLN A 593 27.73 -19.28 13.62
N ARG A 594 26.55 -18.75 13.26
CA ARG A 594 25.60 -19.46 12.39
C ARG A 594 24.96 -18.49 11.42
N LYS A 595 24.50 -19.04 10.30
CA LYS A 595 23.74 -18.32 9.29
C LYS A 595 22.56 -19.16 8.84
N TYR A 596 21.46 -18.47 8.54
CA TYR A 596 20.25 -19.04 7.99
C TYR A 596 19.63 -18.03 7.04
N ILE A 597 18.67 -18.48 6.25
CA ILE A 597 17.82 -17.60 5.47
C ILE A 597 16.40 -17.74 5.97
N TYR A 598 15.73 -16.60 6.17
CA TYR A 598 14.31 -16.55 6.46
C TYR A 598 13.61 -15.89 5.30
N ARG A 599 12.63 -16.56 4.71
CA ARG A 599 11.88 -16.07 3.56
C ARG A 599 10.39 -16.00 3.88
N TYR A 600 9.78 -14.87 3.61
CA TYR A 600 8.34 -14.69 3.70
C TYR A 600 7.70 -14.67 2.32
N GLN A 601 6.63 -15.46 2.17
CA GLN A 601 5.83 -15.57 0.96
C GLN A 601 4.45 -14.94 1.20
N PRO A 602 4.15 -13.76 0.60
CA PRO A 602 2.87 -13.07 0.82
C PRO A 602 1.64 -13.88 0.37
N SER A 603 1.73 -14.58 -0.76
CA SER A 603 0.59 -15.31 -1.34
C SER A 603 0.07 -16.44 -0.46
N SER A 604 0.95 -17.13 0.28
CA SER A 604 0.60 -18.22 1.20
C SER A 604 0.53 -17.77 2.67
N ASP A 605 1.00 -16.56 2.96
CA ASP A 605 1.35 -16.08 4.30
C ASP A 605 2.20 -17.10 5.07
N THR A 606 3.43 -17.35 4.59
CA THR A 606 4.31 -18.37 5.19
C THR A 606 5.72 -17.84 5.36
N ILE A 607 6.33 -18.12 6.52
CA ILE A 607 7.75 -17.90 6.74
C ILE A 607 8.46 -19.25 6.64
N SER A 608 9.50 -19.35 5.83
CA SER A 608 10.33 -20.54 5.68
C SER A 608 11.77 -20.25 6.12
N ALA A 609 12.39 -21.21 6.80
CA ALA A 609 13.78 -21.18 7.19
C ALA A 609 14.60 -22.10 6.27
N TRP A 610 15.82 -21.69 5.93
CA TRP A 610 16.71 -22.43 5.01
C TRP A 610 18.13 -22.46 5.55
N PHE A 611 18.82 -23.58 5.33
CA PHE A 611 20.25 -23.67 5.57
C PHE A 611 21.01 -22.90 4.49
N VAL A 612 22.18 -22.38 4.88
CA VAL A 612 23.12 -21.75 3.95
C VAL A 612 24.34 -22.64 3.75
N LYS A 613 24.95 -22.55 2.57
CA LYS A 613 26.19 -23.26 2.27
C LYS A 613 27.31 -22.77 3.19
N THR A 614 28.08 -23.69 3.74
CA THR A 614 29.31 -23.36 4.48
C THR A 614 30.43 -23.08 3.49
N SER A 615 30.84 -21.81 3.37
CA SER A 615 31.99 -21.42 2.56
C SER A 615 33.30 -21.95 3.19
N SER A 616 33.93 -22.93 2.55
CA SER A 616 35.25 -23.45 2.93
C SER A 616 36.42 -22.78 2.20
N SER A 617 36.15 -21.85 1.27
CA SER A 617 37.19 -21.20 0.47
C SER A 617 37.62 -19.86 1.07
N LEU A 618 38.86 -19.81 1.57
CA LEU A 618 39.58 -18.56 1.91
C LEU A 618 39.49 -17.57 0.73
N GLY A 619 38.84 -16.42 0.95
CA GLY A 619 38.87 -15.27 0.03
C GLY A 619 37.58 -14.94 -0.72
N LYS A 620 36.52 -15.76 -0.65
CA LYS A 620 35.18 -15.36 -1.12
C LYS A 620 34.35 -14.85 0.06
N GLN A 621 33.71 -13.69 -0.11
CA GLN A 621 32.75 -13.15 0.84
C GLN A 621 31.59 -14.15 0.99
N ASP A 622 31.32 -14.62 2.21
CA ASP A 622 30.23 -15.56 2.47
C ASP A 622 28.88 -14.84 2.34
N ALA A 623 28.36 -14.84 1.12
CA ALA A 623 27.12 -14.20 0.71
C ALA A 623 25.86 -14.90 1.27
N GLY A 624 26.00 -16.02 2.00
CA GLY A 624 24.86 -16.78 2.53
C GLY A 624 23.99 -17.34 1.40
N GLU A 625 24.57 -18.17 0.53
CA GLU A 625 23.82 -18.88 -0.51
C GLU A 625 22.93 -19.97 0.10
N ILE A 626 21.70 -20.14 -0.43
CA ILE A 626 20.80 -21.23 -0.03
C ILE A 626 21.46 -22.58 -0.31
N ASP A 627 21.41 -23.46 0.68
CA ASP A 627 21.73 -24.88 0.53
C ASP A 627 20.44 -25.68 0.29
N TYR A 628 19.68 -25.92 1.36
CA TYR A 628 18.38 -26.61 1.29
C TYR A 628 17.39 -26.10 2.34
N TRP A 629 16.11 -26.34 2.07
CA TRP A 629 14.98 -26.01 2.93
C TRP A 629 15.10 -26.68 4.30
N PHE A 630 14.90 -25.90 5.36
CA PHE A 630 14.88 -26.41 6.73
C PHE A 630 13.44 -26.70 7.16
N HIS A 631 12.62 -25.70 7.44
CA HIS A 631 11.22 -25.91 7.79
C HIS A 631 10.40 -24.64 7.58
N ASP A 632 9.08 -24.79 7.53
CA ASP A 632 8.14 -23.65 7.53
C ASP A 632 7.71 -23.35 8.96
N ILE A 633 7.59 -22.07 9.31
CA ILE A 633 7.11 -21.60 10.61
C ILE A 633 5.59 -21.44 10.52
N VAL A 634 4.84 -22.22 11.29
CA VAL A 634 3.38 -22.29 11.27
C VAL A 634 2.82 -21.74 12.58
N VAL A 635 2.16 -20.58 12.51
CA VAL A 635 1.52 -19.94 13.67
C VAL A 635 0.31 -20.75 14.13
N THR A 636 0.21 -21.05 15.43
CA THR A 636 -0.86 -21.89 16.00
C THR A 636 -1.97 -21.05 16.63
N GLN A 637 -3.24 -21.33 16.28
CA GLN A 637 -4.39 -20.50 16.65
C GLN A 637 -4.95 -20.74 18.06
N ASN A 638 -4.97 -21.99 18.55
CA ASN A 638 -5.71 -22.35 19.76
C ASN A 638 -4.86 -23.11 20.77
N GLY A 639 -5.07 -22.79 22.05
CA GLY A 639 -4.49 -23.44 23.23
C GLY A 639 -4.89 -24.89 23.43
N SER A 640 -4.72 -25.77 22.43
CA SER A 640 -4.28 -27.13 22.76
C SER A 640 -2.98 -26.91 23.52
N GLN A 641 -2.93 -27.28 24.81
CA GLN A 641 -1.75 -27.19 25.68
C GLN A 641 -0.49 -27.44 24.85
N SER A 642 0.10 -26.36 24.34
CA SER A 642 1.07 -26.51 23.28
C SER A 642 2.32 -26.99 23.98
N THR A 643 3.03 -27.92 23.38
CA THR A 643 4.37 -28.29 23.82
C THR A 643 5.20 -27.02 24.11
N VAL A 644 4.98 -25.92 23.38
CA VAL A 644 5.53 -24.57 23.61
C VAL A 644 5.35 -24.03 25.04
N GLY A 645 4.27 -24.35 25.76
CA GLY A 645 4.08 -23.92 27.16
C GLY A 645 5.06 -24.56 28.16
N GLN A 646 5.73 -25.64 27.75
CA GLN A 646 6.85 -26.24 28.48
C GLN A 646 8.20 -25.61 28.13
N TRP A 647 8.26 -24.86 27.03
CA TRP A 647 9.41 -24.06 26.64
C TRP A 647 9.25 -22.65 27.17
N PHE A 648 10.37 -21.96 27.26
CA PHE A 648 10.39 -20.53 27.49
C PHE A 648 9.97 -20.05 28.89
N GLN A 649 9.98 -20.94 29.88
CA GLN A 649 9.44 -20.70 31.23
C GLN A 649 10.19 -19.63 32.03
N ASP A 650 11.50 -19.50 31.83
CA ASP A 650 12.34 -18.57 32.60
C ASP A 650 12.33 -17.13 32.05
N HIS A 651 11.73 -16.91 30.88
CA HIS A 651 11.85 -15.64 30.16
C HIS A 651 10.52 -14.97 29.82
N VAL A 652 9.38 -15.68 29.89
CA VAL A 652 8.06 -15.12 29.55
C VAL A 652 6.95 -15.78 30.38
N THR A 653 5.90 -15.04 30.75
CA THR A 653 4.69 -15.65 31.35
C THR A 653 4.03 -16.61 30.34
N PRO A 654 3.52 -17.78 30.77
CA PRO A 654 3.00 -18.81 29.85
C PRO A 654 1.92 -18.35 28.85
N ASP A 655 1.20 -17.25 29.13
CA ASP A 655 0.07 -16.78 28.33
C ASP A 655 0.37 -15.57 27.40
N GLU A 656 1.60 -15.06 27.34
CA GLU A 656 1.96 -13.90 26.49
C GLU A 656 2.45 -14.29 25.09
N GLY A 657 1.85 -13.73 24.03
CA GLY A 657 2.38 -13.84 22.66
C GLY A 657 1.88 -15.01 21.79
N TRP A 658 2.31 -15.00 20.53
CA TRP A 658 1.96 -16.00 19.52
C TRP A 658 2.91 -17.19 19.56
N ALA A 659 2.36 -18.40 19.64
CA ALA A 659 3.12 -19.63 19.47
C ALA A 659 3.15 -20.05 17.99
N ALA A 660 4.26 -20.64 17.56
CA ALA A 660 4.37 -21.29 16.26
C ALA A 660 5.22 -22.56 16.38
N SER A 661 5.08 -23.48 15.44
CA SER A 661 5.91 -24.68 15.33
C SER A 661 6.46 -24.79 13.92
N GLY A 662 7.57 -25.50 13.75
CA GLY A 662 7.99 -25.89 12.40
C GLY A 662 7.26 -27.14 11.93
N SER A 663 7.03 -27.24 10.63
CA SER A 663 6.72 -28.53 10.01
C SER A 663 7.86 -29.53 10.30
N GLU A 664 7.53 -30.75 10.76
CA GLU A 664 8.53 -31.73 11.18
C GLU A 664 9.58 -31.95 10.07
N HIS A 665 10.86 -31.73 10.40
CA HIS A 665 11.95 -31.87 9.44
C HIS A 665 12.93 -32.96 9.86
N LEU A 666 12.94 -34.06 9.10
CA LEU A 666 14.03 -35.02 9.09
C LEU A 666 15.18 -34.48 8.24
N CYS A 667 16.28 -34.07 8.88
CA CYS A 667 17.53 -33.70 8.23
C CYS A 667 18.46 -34.92 8.19
N ILE A 668 18.47 -35.64 7.07
CA ILE A 668 19.27 -36.86 6.83
C ILE A 668 18.94 -38.01 7.79
N LYS A 669 19.35 -37.93 9.06
CA LYS A 669 19.10 -38.91 10.13
C LYS A 669 18.62 -38.28 11.46
N ASP A 670 18.57 -36.96 11.54
CA ASP A 670 18.19 -36.23 12.76
C ASP A 670 16.83 -35.56 12.55
N LEU A 671 15.92 -35.77 13.50
CA LEU A 671 14.63 -35.10 13.56
C LEU A 671 14.81 -33.78 14.33
N TYR A 672 14.43 -32.68 13.69
CA TYR A 672 14.35 -31.37 14.31
C TYR A 672 12.88 -31.02 14.54
N CYS A 673 12.51 -30.80 15.80
CA CYS A 673 11.19 -30.34 16.21
C CYS A 673 11.30 -28.91 16.74
N PRO A 674 11.22 -27.90 15.86
CA PRO A 674 11.32 -26.50 16.27
C PRO A 674 10.01 -25.96 16.84
N VAL A 675 10.13 -25.16 17.88
CA VAL A 675 9.05 -24.40 18.49
C VAL A 675 9.44 -22.93 18.57
N TYR A 676 8.44 -22.06 18.46
CA TYR A 676 8.63 -20.62 18.39
C TYR A 676 7.63 -19.92 19.31
N ARG A 677 8.06 -18.77 19.81
CA ARG A 677 7.19 -17.82 20.51
C ARG A 677 7.54 -16.42 20.07
N PHE A 678 6.53 -15.61 19.75
CA PHE A 678 6.69 -14.21 19.34
C PHE A 678 5.84 -13.32 20.23
N VAL A 679 6.50 -12.45 21.00
CA VAL A 679 5.83 -11.51 21.90
C VAL A 679 5.87 -10.13 21.27
N PHE A 680 4.70 -9.61 20.96
CA PHE A 680 4.55 -8.25 20.44
C PHE A 680 4.46 -7.23 21.58
N GLY A 681 4.72 -5.96 21.26
CA GLY A 681 4.68 -4.83 22.19
C GLY A 681 6.00 -4.09 22.21
N SER A 682 6.08 -3.00 22.97
CA SER A 682 7.32 -2.21 23.09
C SER A 682 7.98 -2.27 24.46
N GLY A 683 7.32 -2.90 25.44
CA GLY A 683 7.73 -2.84 26.85
C GLY A 683 7.33 -1.54 27.56
N LEU A 684 6.71 -0.57 26.86
CA LEU A 684 6.11 0.63 27.47
C LEU A 684 4.61 0.41 27.74
N PRO A 685 4.07 0.88 28.89
CA PRO A 685 2.63 0.85 29.13
C PRO A 685 1.86 1.62 28.05
N GLY A 686 0.91 0.96 27.37
CA GLY A 686 0.01 1.60 26.40
C GLY A 686 0.51 1.66 24.95
N ASP A 687 1.63 1.03 24.61
CA ASP A 687 2.15 0.99 23.23
C ASP A 687 1.51 -0.15 22.40
N PRO A 688 0.94 0.13 21.23
CA PRO A 688 0.29 -0.84 20.38
C PRO A 688 1.29 -1.75 19.67
N SER A 689 1.04 -3.03 19.89
CA SER A 689 1.89 -4.18 19.61
C SER A 689 2.04 -4.51 18.11
N THR A 690 2.46 -3.57 17.26
CA THR A 690 2.72 -3.86 15.83
C THR A 690 4.01 -4.61 15.57
N GLU A 691 4.94 -4.59 16.54
CA GLU A 691 6.26 -5.16 16.40
C GLU A 691 6.56 -6.18 17.50
N VAL A 692 7.34 -7.19 17.13
CA VAL A 692 7.91 -8.17 18.06
C VAL A 692 9.00 -7.47 18.89
N ARG A 693 8.84 -7.47 20.23
CA ARG A 693 9.88 -7.05 21.20
C ARG A 693 10.83 -8.17 21.55
N GLU A 694 10.32 -9.38 21.58
CA GLU A 694 11.02 -10.56 22.07
C GLU A 694 10.50 -11.79 21.36
N PHE A 695 11.39 -12.71 21.01
CA PHE A 695 10.98 -14.01 20.50
C PHE A 695 11.90 -15.12 20.98
N GLY A 696 11.37 -16.34 21.00
CA GLY A 696 12.07 -17.56 21.38
C GLY A 696 12.11 -18.56 20.23
N ILE A 697 13.20 -19.32 20.15
CA ILE A 697 13.33 -20.48 19.27
C ILE A 697 13.82 -21.67 20.10
N GLY A 698 13.01 -22.71 20.17
CA GLY A 698 13.32 -24.00 20.78
C GLY A 698 13.55 -25.06 19.72
N TYR A 699 14.47 -25.98 19.96
CA TYR A 699 14.68 -27.18 19.15
C TYR A 699 14.79 -28.39 20.05
N ASP A 700 13.89 -29.36 19.87
CA ASP A 700 14.14 -30.74 20.30
C ASP A 700 14.77 -31.50 19.12
N VAL A 701 16.00 -32.00 19.32
CA VAL A 701 16.77 -32.68 18.29
C VAL A 701 17.05 -34.12 18.68
N ARG A 702 16.56 -35.06 17.87
CA ARG A 702 16.67 -36.51 18.10
C ARG A 702 17.25 -37.22 16.89
N GLY A 703 18.30 -38.01 17.10
CA GLY A 703 18.89 -38.83 16.06
C GLY A 703 19.90 -39.85 16.61
N PRO A 704 20.49 -40.69 15.75
CA PRO A 704 21.39 -41.78 16.19
C PRO A 704 22.63 -41.31 16.98
N GLN A 705 23.06 -40.06 16.76
CA GLN A 705 24.25 -39.47 17.39
C GLN A 705 23.97 -38.07 17.97
N LYS A 706 22.70 -37.64 17.99
CA LYS A 706 22.29 -36.34 18.51
C LYS A 706 21.10 -36.51 19.44
N GLY A 707 21.24 -36.00 20.64
CA GLY A 707 20.16 -35.87 21.61
C GLY A 707 20.41 -34.61 22.42
N TYR A 708 19.62 -33.57 22.15
CA TYR A 708 19.67 -32.34 22.91
C TYR A 708 18.40 -31.50 22.73
N VAL A 709 18.18 -30.65 23.72
CA VAL A 709 17.25 -29.53 23.68
C VAL A 709 18.05 -28.24 23.60
N SER A 710 17.68 -27.35 22.69
CA SER A 710 18.25 -26.00 22.57
C SER A 710 17.16 -24.97 22.69
N GLU A 711 17.31 -24.02 23.60
CA GLU A 711 16.36 -22.95 23.85
C GLU A 711 17.06 -21.60 23.70
N ALA A 712 16.59 -20.76 22.77
CA ALA A 712 17.19 -19.48 22.45
C ALA A 712 16.20 -18.33 22.58
N TRP A 713 16.68 -17.19 23.08
CA TRP A 713 15.94 -15.98 23.40
C TRP A 713 16.52 -14.81 22.63
N TYR A 714 15.65 -13.98 22.10
CA TYR A 714 16.03 -12.82 21.31
C TYR A 714 15.30 -11.61 21.85
N SER A 715 16.06 -10.63 22.34
CA SER A 715 15.54 -9.33 22.78
C SER A 715 16.15 -8.22 21.94
N ARG A 716 15.44 -7.11 21.75
CA ARG A 716 15.97 -5.95 21.03
C ARG A 716 17.25 -5.45 21.69
N CYS A 717 18.25 -5.11 20.88
CA CYS A 717 19.53 -4.56 21.32
C CYS A 717 19.39 -3.20 21.99
#